data_AF-A0A9D7TPE0-F1
#
_entry.id   AF-A0A9D7TPE0-F1
#
_cell.length_a   1.000
_cell.length_b   1.000
_cell.length_c   1.000
_cell.angle_alpha   90.00
_cell.angle_beta   90.00
_cell.angle_gamma   90.00
#
_symmetry.space_group_name_H-M   'P 1'
#
loop_
_entity.id
_entity.type
_entity.pdbx_description
1 polymer ?
#
loop_
_entity_poly.entity_id
_entity_poly.type
_entity_poly.pdbx_seq_one_letter_code
_entity_poly.pdbx_strand_id
1 'polypeptide(L)'
;MTAVLALIFFDLAGQSVSGSPLKFKFANLNNCRIKVDSLTVLPGTVVVTSGTDTINDFTIDNNYIIFDSAACEAYLNKDISIRYRTFSFDISKPYFVIDSSQLTYKEKAIVTGYEYRPSDNKNALIESKGLDYRGSFSRGLSVGNSQSLVLNSNFDMQLIGDLGNGLKVVAAISDENLPIQAQGNTQQLQEFDKVFIQVSKDRTSVTAGDYELRRPESYFMNYFKKLKGITLASTFDASKKIEIFTKGSFAISRGKFSRQTLPTKEGNQGPYRLQGNNGERFIIVLAGTEKVYFNGILLTRGFDYDYVIDYNRAEITFSPTRIIARDSRVIIEYEYTDINYLRSLYATQTEFKGDRWKANFNFYSEQDSKNATGDLQLDSTDIRILELSGDDLSKSVRSSLRTVSDDEKKEANRILYKGIPDPLDPSSILLVFTENIDSASYTAVFSEVTVGKGDYIIDNTKNKNARIYKYAGKGLGTYLPVIQLIPPEQKQLITLNGTYSIAKNSKIFGEIALSNLDINRRSPIDNGDNTGIASHIEINHLIRLDASGTWQLKGDIQHEFLSKNFNALNPFRSPEFTRDWNTGLITSRADENLLLAKISLTGKSGLNIDYGYNSYEKHNLYTGTKHSGLFNYQSARFKLRTFSNLLNSTSAYSDQTTRFFRPNITSAYKIDKGGNWSIGAEYDGESNTIRGISTDTLRKTSYAYHLIKAYLASDFNKDFALKIAYSVRNDFFARIDQLYKASEARELELAGKWLASSRSDLSWSVTGRHLDIIVNDLLPNDKSKQTVLGRLDYSFSAINQGIRSTTSYNTSSGQEPRIEYVFQKVERGQGDYFLITQSENPNLSNVQDFRYDPSNPLSNYIRLTLTNNEFVRTNNIEINQSLSIDPSKFIILKEGRKFSKSYKFFSRFSTLSNFRITKKQMDNIDSPLLSYLDFSLNDTSLVAYSALNTNTIFFNKGNVKYDIQFGNRNNQNRIVQVNGKEDRGLDDLFIRSRWNLKNSADIFFIVEKSVKSYRSEAFGDRNLDIVIYRVRPEVSVRPSSNVRVVLKYNYQNKQQKILSKDVAKINELSAEFTQRKANEYSFDASLSFVRINFTGIANSPIEYDMLEGLKNGRNYLWNIAYTKRIAKNIDLTVNYEGRKTGISPVVNVGRAQIKASF
;
A
#
# COMPACT_ATOMS: atom_id res chain seq x y z
N MET A 1 -35.90 46.31 -20.22
CA MET A 1 -35.34 46.10 -18.86
C MET A 1 -34.01 45.39 -19.03
N THR A 2 -32.94 46.16 -19.23
CA THR A 2 -31.61 45.63 -19.55
C THR A 2 -30.60 46.51 -18.84
N ALA A 3 -30.25 46.09 -17.63
CA ALA A 3 -29.29 46.76 -16.78
C ALA A 3 -27.87 46.27 -17.11
N VAL A 4 -27.06 47.21 -17.58
CA VAL A 4 -25.67 47.50 -17.20
C VAL A 4 -24.97 46.43 -16.34
N LEU A 5 -23.88 45.88 -16.87
CA LEU A 5 -22.79 45.33 -16.06
C LEU A 5 -21.50 46.09 -16.41
N ALA A 6 -21.08 46.93 -15.46
CA ALA A 6 -19.85 47.70 -15.51
C ALA A 6 -18.63 46.79 -15.34
N LEU A 7 -17.62 46.96 -16.19
CA LEU A 7 -16.29 46.36 -16.05
C LEU A 7 -15.31 47.44 -15.58
N ILE A 8 -14.62 47.11 -14.50
CA ILE A 8 -13.73 47.96 -13.71
C ILE A 8 -12.46 48.30 -14.49
N PHE A 9 -12.09 49.59 -14.38
CA PHE A 9 -10.85 50.22 -14.83
C PHE A 9 -9.59 49.50 -14.30
N PHE A 10 -8.66 49.18 -15.20
CA PHE A 10 -7.24 49.09 -14.87
C PHE A 10 -6.60 50.44 -15.19
N ASP A 11 -6.13 51.14 -14.17
CA ASP A 11 -5.13 52.20 -14.32
C ASP A 11 -3.81 51.53 -14.73
N LEU A 12 -3.46 51.66 -16.00
CA LEU A 12 -2.12 51.39 -16.51
C LEU A 12 -1.55 52.73 -16.97
N ALA A 13 -0.90 53.42 -16.03
CA ALA A 13 -0.02 54.52 -16.35
C ALA A 13 1.14 53.99 -17.21
N GLY A 14 1.30 54.58 -18.40
CA GLY A 14 2.58 54.69 -19.08
C GLY A 14 3.08 53.45 -19.85
N GLN A 15 2.44 53.11 -20.95
CA GLN A 15 3.18 52.69 -22.14
C GLN A 15 2.72 53.51 -23.35
N SER A 16 3.66 54.24 -23.92
CA SER A 16 3.50 54.93 -25.19
C SER A 16 3.10 53.93 -26.28
N VAL A 17 1.86 54.00 -26.77
CA VAL A 17 1.42 53.25 -27.96
C VAL A 17 2.09 53.85 -29.19
N SER A 18 3.32 53.40 -29.44
CA SER A 18 3.96 53.45 -30.75
C SER A 18 3.46 52.22 -31.52
N GLY A 19 2.62 52.40 -32.55
CA GLY A 19 2.20 51.25 -33.36
C GLY A 19 1.17 51.49 -34.48
N SER A 20 0.26 52.47 -34.39
CA SER A 20 -0.60 52.83 -35.53
C SER A 20 0.01 54.00 -36.30
N PRO A 21 0.27 53.88 -37.63
CA PRO A 21 0.65 55.03 -38.44
C PRO A 21 -0.44 56.10 -38.38
N LEU A 22 -0.02 57.37 -38.37
CA LEU A 22 -0.92 58.52 -38.47
C LEU A 22 -1.43 58.59 -39.92
N LYS A 23 -2.75 58.67 -40.09
CA LYS A 23 -3.43 58.73 -41.39
C LYS A 23 -4.10 60.08 -41.59
N PHE A 24 -4.21 60.49 -42.84
CA PHE A 24 -4.90 61.71 -43.28
C PHE A 24 -5.94 61.35 -44.34
N LYS A 25 -7.10 61.97 -44.27
CA LYS A 25 -8.16 61.85 -45.26
C LYS A 25 -8.72 63.22 -45.60
N PHE A 26 -8.64 63.58 -46.87
CA PHE A 26 -9.31 64.76 -47.41
C PHE A 26 -10.62 64.33 -48.05
N ALA A 27 -11.71 64.99 -47.71
CA ALA A 27 -13.03 64.69 -48.25
C ALA A 27 -13.91 65.93 -48.22
N ASN A 28 -14.89 65.99 -49.12
CA ASN A 28 -15.92 67.01 -49.07
C ASN A 28 -17.07 66.55 -48.15
N LEU A 29 -17.52 67.40 -47.24
CA LEU A 29 -18.58 67.08 -46.29
C LEU A 29 -19.97 67.15 -46.96
N ASN A 30 -20.33 66.11 -47.70
CA ASN A 30 -21.61 66.02 -48.42
C ASN A 30 -22.77 65.52 -47.55
N ASN A 31 -22.47 64.92 -46.40
CA ASN A 31 -23.46 64.39 -45.46
C ASN A 31 -22.93 64.52 -44.02
N CYS A 32 -23.82 64.50 -43.03
CA CYS A 32 -23.42 64.61 -41.62
C CYS A 32 -22.71 63.36 -41.07
N ARG A 33 -22.47 62.34 -41.90
CA ARG A 33 -21.84 61.07 -41.52
C ARG A 33 -20.83 60.63 -42.57
N ILE A 34 -19.56 60.80 -42.26
CA ILE A 34 -18.46 60.43 -43.15
C ILE A 34 -17.77 59.14 -42.68
N LYS A 35 -17.57 58.19 -43.60
CA LYS A 35 -16.72 57.03 -43.32
C LYS A 35 -15.28 57.48 -43.35
N VAL A 36 -14.52 57.25 -42.29
CA VAL A 36 -13.12 57.68 -42.17
C VAL A 36 -12.19 56.60 -42.69
N ASP A 37 -12.30 55.35 -42.20
CA ASP A 37 -11.44 54.22 -42.58
C ASP A 37 -12.24 52.92 -42.73
N SER A 38 -11.58 51.84 -43.15
CA SER A 38 -12.09 50.47 -43.07
C SER A 38 -11.96 49.87 -41.66
N LEU A 39 -10.99 50.34 -40.86
CA LEU A 39 -10.71 49.88 -39.49
C LEU A 39 -11.30 50.83 -38.43
N THR A 40 -11.47 50.35 -37.20
CA THR A 40 -11.98 51.18 -36.09
C THR A 40 -11.05 52.37 -35.82
N VAL A 41 -11.60 53.58 -35.82
CA VAL A 41 -10.89 54.83 -35.58
C VAL A 41 -10.66 55.02 -34.07
N LEU A 42 -9.45 55.43 -33.69
CA LEU A 42 -9.09 55.75 -32.30
C LEU A 42 -9.63 57.14 -31.93
N PRO A 43 -10.64 57.26 -31.04
CA PRO A 43 -11.38 58.52 -30.91
C PRO A 43 -10.54 59.72 -30.48
N GLY A 44 -9.64 59.53 -29.51
CA GLY A 44 -8.76 60.60 -29.01
C GLY A 44 -7.64 61.06 -29.96
N THR A 45 -7.60 60.56 -31.19
CA THR A 45 -6.56 60.91 -32.18
C THR A 45 -7.11 61.69 -33.37
N VAL A 46 -8.42 61.89 -33.45
CA VAL A 46 -9.08 62.54 -34.58
C VAL A 46 -9.00 64.05 -34.45
N VAL A 47 -8.54 64.71 -35.52
CA VAL A 47 -8.62 66.16 -35.69
C VAL A 47 -9.22 66.44 -37.06
N VAL A 48 -10.32 67.19 -37.10
CA VAL A 48 -11.00 67.60 -38.33
C VAL A 48 -10.78 69.10 -38.55
N THR A 49 -10.38 69.48 -39.76
CA THR A 49 -10.15 70.89 -40.15
C THR A 49 -10.81 71.21 -41.48
N SER A 50 -11.29 72.44 -41.66
CA SER A 50 -11.82 72.99 -42.91
C SER A 50 -11.10 74.30 -43.18
N GLY A 51 -10.06 74.30 -44.03
CA GLY A 51 -9.18 75.46 -44.19
C GLY A 51 -8.39 75.74 -42.90
N THR A 52 -8.59 76.91 -42.29
CA THR A 52 -7.98 77.29 -40.99
C THR A 52 -8.82 76.91 -39.77
N ASP A 53 -10.08 76.52 -39.96
CA ASP A 53 -11.01 76.23 -38.86
C ASP A 53 -10.87 74.77 -38.40
N THR A 54 -10.80 74.55 -37.09
CA THR A 54 -10.84 73.21 -36.48
C THR A 54 -12.25 72.90 -36.01
N ILE A 55 -12.84 71.81 -36.51
CA ILE A 55 -14.20 71.40 -36.18
C ILE A 55 -14.11 70.43 -35.00
N ASN A 56 -14.74 70.77 -33.87
CA ASN A 56 -14.73 69.95 -32.65
C ASN A 56 -16.07 69.25 -32.36
N ASP A 57 -17.16 69.71 -33.00
CA ASP A 57 -18.52 69.22 -32.75
C ASP A 57 -18.85 68.01 -33.63
N PHE A 58 -18.26 66.87 -33.27
CA PHE A 58 -18.49 65.59 -33.91
C PHE A 58 -18.35 64.42 -32.92
N THR A 59 -19.00 63.30 -33.23
CA THR A 59 -18.87 62.03 -32.53
C THR A 59 -18.28 60.96 -33.44
N ILE A 60 -17.64 59.94 -32.85
CA ILE A 60 -17.01 58.85 -33.60
C ILE A 60 -17.78 57.56 -33.33
N ASP A 61 -18.32 56.99 -34.41
CA ASP A 61 -19.04 55.72 -34.41
C ASP A 61 -18.22 54.70 -35.19
N ASN A 62 -17.41 53.93 -34.46
CA ASN A 62 -16.48 52.93 -34.97
C ASN A 62 -15.51 53.47 -36.06
N ASN A 63 -15.88 53.38 -37.34
CA ASN A 63 -15.10 53.85 -38.48
C ASN A 63 -15.74 55.04 -39.22
N TYR A 64 -16.74 55.69 -38.61
CA TYR A 64 -17.40 56.89 -39.08
C TYR A 64 -17.19 58.07 -38.12
N ILE A 65 -17.17 59.29 -38.68
CA ILE A 65 -17.38 60.53 -37.93
C ILE A 65 -18.78 61.04 -38.25
N ILE A 66 -19.53 61.39 -37.22
CA ILE A 66 -20.87 61.96 -37.30
C ILE A 66 -20.78 63.39 -36.77
N PHE A 67 -21.01 64.38 -37.62
CA PHE A 67 -21.01 65.79 -37.23
C PHE A 67 -22.35 66.14 -36.58
N ASP A 68 -22.31 66.93 -35.52
CA ASP A 68 -23.52 67.45 -34.90
C ASP A 68 -24.28 68.34 -35.90
N SER A 69 -25.61 68.42 -35.79
CA SER A 69 -26.45 69.07 -36.80
C SER A 69 -26.02 70.50 -37.15
N ALA A 70 -25.65 71.31 -36.14
CA ALA A 70 -25.16 72.67 -36.33
C ALA A 70 -23.81 72.73 -37.08
N ALA A 71 -22.88 71.83 -36.78
CA ALA A 71 -21.60 71.74 -37.47
C ALA A 71 -21.76 71.18 -38.89
N CYS A 72 -22.64 70.20 -39.06
CA CYS A 72 -22.94 69.65 -40.38
C CYS A 72 -23.50 70.72 -41.32
N GLU A 73 -24.45 71.55 -40.87
CA GLU A 73 -24.99 72.65 -41.68
C GLU A 73 -23.93 73.73 -41.98
N ALA A 74 -23.10 74.10 -40.99
CA ALA A 74 -22.07 75.14 -41.15
C ALA A 74 -20.92 74.77 -42.10
N TYR A 75 -20.65 73.47 -42.23
CA TYR A 75 -19.54 72.94 -43.06
C TYR A 75 -20.02 72.06 -44.22
N LEU A 76 -21.33 72.01 -44.50
CA LEU A 76 -21.89 71.25 -45.61
C LEU A 76 -21.31 71.74 -46.94
N ASN A 77 -20.91 70.80 -47.79
CA ASN A 77 -20.24 71.03 -49.08
C ASN A 77 -18.86 71.71 -49.01
N LYS A 78 -18.25 71.85 -47.82
CA LYS A 78 -16.86 72.31 -47.67
C LYS A 78 -15.88 71.15 -47.66
N ASP A 79 -14.65 71.42 -48.09
CA ASP A 79 -13.56 70.46 -48.03
C ASP A 79 -13.00 70.37 -46.60
N ILE A 80 -12.99 69.16 -46.06
CA ILE A 80 -12.46 68.84 -44.74
C ILE A 80 -11.22 67.94 -44.84
N SER A 81 -10.28 68.15 -43.93
CA SER A 81 -9.12 67.30 -43.69
C SER A 81 -9.22 66.65 -42.32
N ILE A 82 -9.16 65.33 -42.29
CA ILE A 82 -9.29 64.49 -41.11
C ILE A 82 -7.96 63.80 -40.85
N ARG A 83 -7.34 64.08 -39.70
CA ARG A 83 -6.12 63.44 -39.21
C ARG A 83 -6.47 62.47 -38.09
N TYR A 84 -6.08 61.19 -38.18
CA TYR A 84 -6.52 60.15 -37.24
C TYR A 84 -5.58 58.93 -37.18
N ARG A 85 -5.79 58.05 -36.19
CA ARG A 85 -5.19 56.69 -36.11
C ARG A 85 -6.29 55.63 -36.03
N THR A 86 -5.95 54.37 -36.30
CA THR A 86 -6.90 53.24 -36.26
C THR A 86 -6.37 52.08 -35.42
N PHE A 87 -7.27 51.24 -34.89
CA PHE A 87 -6.89 49.89 -34.43
C PHE A 87 -6.56 49.00 -35.63
N SER A 88 -5.88 47.87 -35.41
CA SER A 88 -5.51 46.90 -36.46
C SER A 88 -6.68 46.00 -36.92
N PHE A 89 -7.89 46.21 -36.40
CA PHE A 89 -9.10 45.44 -36.70
C PHE A 89 -10.37 46.31 -36.60
N ASP A 90 -11.47 45.87 -37.21
CA ASP A 90 -12.80 46.51 -37.14
C ASP A 90 -13.66 45.80 -36.08
N ILE A 91 -13.94 46.49 -34.96
CA ILE A 91 -14.71 45.96 -33.82
C ILE A 91 -16.17 45.67 -34.21
N SER A 92 -16.71 46.34 -35.23
CA SER A 92 -18.11 46.18 -35.65
C SER A 92 -18.36 44.97 -36.54
N LYS A 93 -17.30 44.34 -37.08
CA LYS A 93 -17.45 43.24 -38.04
C LYS A 93 -17.44 41.89 -37.32
N PRO A 94 -18.55 41.13 -37.34
CA PRO A 94 -18.57 39.79 -36.73
C PRO A 94 -17.76 38.82 -37.58
N TYR A 95 -16.92 38.00 -36.93
CA TYR A 95 -16.13 36.95 -37.58
C TYR A 95 -16.71 35.58 -37.24
N PHE A 96 -17.08 34.80 -38.25
CA PHE A 96 -17.64 33.46 -38.09
C PHE A 96 -16.72 32.44 -38.79
N VAL A 97 -16.40 31.34 -38.10
CA VAL A 97 -15.53 30.27 -38.64
C VAL A 97 -16.36 29.18 -39.38
N ILE A 98 -17.68 29.13 -39.19
CA ILE A 98 -18.57 28.13 -39.81
C ILE A 98 -19.88 28.80 -40.23
N ASP A 99 -20.34 28.48 -41.45
CA ASP A 99 -21.62 28.93 -42.02
C ASP A 99 -22.80 28.22 -41.34
N SER A 100 -23.66 28.98 -40.67
CA SER A 100 -24.82 28.48 -39.92
C SER A 100 -25.94 27.95 -40.83
N SER A 101 -25.88 28.18 -42.14
CA SER A 101 -26.85 27.62 -43.11
C SER A 101 -26.72 26.11 -43.31
N GLN A 102 -25.63 25.48 -42.84
CA GLN A 102 -25.44 24.03 -42.90
C GLN A 102 -26.01 23.25 -41.70
N LEU A 103 -26.70 23.92 -40.78
CA LEU A 103 -27.31 23.27 -39.61
C LEU A 103 -28.73 22.78 -39.93
N THR A 104 -28.87 21.57 -40.48
CA THR A 104 -30.17 20.88 -40.52
C THR A 104 -30.56 20.40 -39.12
N TYR A 105 -31.68 20.92 -38.60
CA TYR A 105 -32.33 20.41 -37.39
C TYR A 105 -33.17 19.17 -37.71
N LYS A 106 -32.87 18.04 -37.06
CA LYS A 106 -33.81 16.92 -36.91
C LYS A 106 -34.32 16.89 -35.47
N GLU A 107 -35.60 17.15 -35.28
CA GLU A 107 -36.28 16.79 -34.03
C GLU A 107 -36.31 15.26 -33.90
N LYS A 108 -35.84 14.75 -32.75
CA LYS A 108 -36.11 13.39 -32.31
C LYS A 108 -36.87 13.44 -30.99
N ALA A 109 -37.99 12.71 -30.97
CA ALA A 109 -38.81 12.51 -29.80
C ALA A 109 -37.99 11.92 -28.63
N ILE A 110 -38.22 12.47 -27.45
CA ILE A 110 -37.53 12.12 -26.21
C ILE A 110 -38.11 10.79 -25.69
N VAL A 111 -37.29 9.74 -25.65
CA VAL A 111 -37.53 8.54 -24.84
C VAL A 111 -36.71 8.70 -23.56
N THR A 112 -37.39 8.89 -22.43
CA THR A 112 -36.79 8.82 -21.10
C THR A 112 -36.55 7.35 -20.75
N GLY A 113 -35.33 6.88 -20.97
CA GLY A 113 -34.87 5.56 -20.54
C GLY A 113 -33.37 5.48 -20.72
N TYR A 114 -32.63 5.47 -19.61
CA TYR A 114 -31.20 5.20 -19.63
C TYR A 114 -30.98 3.75 -20.06
N GLU A 115 -30.59 3.57 -21.31
CA GLU A 115 -29.99 2.34 -21.82
C GLU A 115 -28.57 2.70 -22.26
N TYR A 116 -27.57 2.24 -21.51
CA TYR A 116 -26.18 2.27 -21.96
C TYR A 116 -26.07 1.37 -23.18
N ARG A 117 -26.12 1.97 -24.37
CA ARG A 117 -25.73 1.32 -25.61
C ARG A 117 -24.31 1.77 -25.93
N PRO A 118 -23.31 0.88 -25.94
CA PRO A 118 -21.99 1.23 -26.44
C PRO A 118 -22.16 1.50 -27.94
N SER A 119 -22.23 2.77 -28.31
CA SER A 119 -22.19 3.15 -29.72
C SER A 119 -20.78 2.92 -30.23
N ASP A 120 -20.65 2.16 -31.31
CA ASP A 120 -19.41 1.94 -32.06
C ASP A 120 -18.61 3.25 -32.19
N ASN A 121 -17.36 3.21 -31.70
CA ASN A 121 -16.39 4.30 -31.80
C ASN A 121 -16.10 4.60 -33.29
N LYS A 122 -16.92 5.46 -33.92
CA LYS A 122 -16.71 5.88 -35.33
C LYS A 122 -15.56 6.88 -35.53
N ASN A 123 -14.87 7.30 -34.45
CA ASN A 123 -13.67 8.12 -34.55
C ASN A 123 -12.64 7.57 -33.55
N ALA A 124 -11.98 6.48 -33.93
CA ALA A 124 -10.86 5.98 -33.16
C ALA A 124 -9.68 6.96 -33.24
N LEU A 125 -9.01 7.26 -32.13
CA LEU A 125 -7.75 8.03 -32.09
C LEU A 125 -6.67 7.32 -32.91
N ILE A 126 -6.75 5.98 -32.98
CA ILE A 126 -5.94 5.11 -33.83
C ILE A 126 -6.90 4.38 -34.77
N GLU A 127 -6.94 4.75 -36.04
CA GLU A 127 -7.73 4.05 -37.06
C GLU A 127 -7.06 2.71 -37.45
N SER A 128 -7.15 1.72 -36.56
CA SER A 128 -6.63 0.37 -36.78
C SER A 128 -7.79 -0.63 -36.73
N LYS A 129 -8.01 -1.36 -37.83
CA LYS A 129 -8.97 -2.48 -37.85
C LYS A 129 -8.39 -3.61 -37.00
N GLY A 130 -9.09 -4.00 -35.93
CA GLY A 130 -8.73 -5.14 -35.08
C GLY A 130 -8.01 -4.80 -33.78
N LEU A 131 -7.81 -3.51 -33.46
CA LEU A 131 -7.10 -3.05 -32.27
C LEU A 131 -8.05 -2.33 -31.30
N ASP A 132 -8.28 -2.95 -30.14
CA ASP A 132 -8.98 -2.36 -29.01
C ASP A 132 -7.96 -1.67 -28.10
N TYR A 133 -8.18 -0.39 -27.82
CA TYR A 133 -7.40 0.35 -26.83
C TYR A 133 -8.34 0.99 -25.82
N ARG A 134 -7.86 1.15 -24.59
CA ARG A 134 -8.54 1.90 -23.53
C ARG A 134 -7.52 2.62 -22.66
N GLY A 135 -7.81 3.83 -22.24
CA GLY A 135 -6.93 4.52 -21.29
C GLY A 135 -7.18 6.01 -21.17
N SER A 136 -6.25 6.69 -20.49
CA SER A 136 -6.23 8.13 -20.42
C SER A 136 -4.83 8.71 -20.33
N PHE A 137 -4.64 9.86 -20.96
CA PHE A 137 -3.45 10.69 -20.84
C PHE A 137 -3.85 12.01 -20.23
N SER A 138 -3.10 12.53 -19.25
CA SER A 138 -3.32 13.88 -18.75
C SER A 138 -2.04 14.66 -18.50
N ARG A 139 -2.11 15.96 -18.76
CA ARG A 139 -1.06 16.94 -18.49
C ARG A 139 -1.69 18.13 -17.80
N GLY A 140 -1.22 18.40 -16.59
CA GLY A 140 -1.66 19.50 -15.75
C GLY A 140 -0.53 20.45 -15.42
N LEU A 141 -0.82 21.74 -15.33
CA LEU A 141 0.06 22.76 -14.78
C LEU A 141 -0.66 23.44 -13.61
N SER A 142 0.09 23.82 -12.59
CA SER A 142 -0.38 24.61 -11.45
C SER A 142 0.55 25.79 -11.24
N VAL A 143 0.00 26.98 -11.08
CA VAL A 143 0.74 28.24 -10.85
C VAL A 143 0.01 29.05 -9.79
N GLY A 144 0.72 29.82 -8.99
CA GLY A 144 0.10 30.72 -8.03
C GLY A 144 1.07 31.78 -7.55
N ASN A 145 0.58 32.75 -6.78
CA ASN A 145 1.45 33.79 -6.21
C ASN A 145 2.20 33.34 -4.94
N SER A 146 1.89 32.15 -4.42
CA SER A 146 2.56 31.54 -3.26
C SER A 146 3.25 30.21 -3.58
N GLN A 147 3.25 29.77 -4.84
CA GLN A 147 3.82 28.51 -5.32
C GLN A 147 4.48 28.69 -6.69
N SER A 148 5.56 27.98 -6.95
CA SER A 148 6.20 27.92 -8.28
C SER A 148 5.36 27.13 -9.29
N LEU A 149 5.70 27.20 -10.57
CA LEU A 149 5.06 26.38 -11.61
C LEU A 149 5.32 24.89 -11.34
N VAL A 150 4.25 24.12 -11.13
CA VAL A 150 4.31 22.66 -10.95
C VAL A 150 3.64 21.99 -12.15
N LEU A 151 4.33 21.01 -12.75
CA LEU A 151 3.83 20.21 -13.86
C LEU A 151 3.45 18.81 -13.37
N ASN A 152 2.21 18.40 -13.62
CA ASN A 152 1.69 17.06 -13.30
C ASN A 152 1.37 16.31 -14.60
N SER A 153 1.65 15.00 -14.62
CA SER A 153 1.61 14.17 -15.82
C SER A 153 1.19 12.77 -15.43
N ASN A 154 0.10 12.27 -16.00
CA ASN A 154 -0.35 10.90 -15.77
C ASN A 154 -0.65 10.25 -17.12
N PHE A 155 -0.26 8.99 -17.31
CA PHE A 155 -0.58 8.23 -18.50
C PHE A 155 -0.96 6.80 -18.13
N ASP A 156 -2.12 6.34 -18.57
CA ASP A 156 -2.58 4.96 -18.43
C ASP A 156 -3.13 4.54 -19.79
N MET A 157 -2.63 3.44 -20.34
CA MET A 157 -3.09 2.90 -21.62
C MET A 157 -3.00 1.38 -21.60
N GLN A 158 -4.07 0.73 -22.05
CA GLN A 158 -4.12 -0.69 -22.34
C GLN A 158 -4.50 -0.89 -23.80
N LEU A 159 -3.85 -1.85 -24.44
CA LEU A 159 -3.96 -2.13 -25.86
C LEU A 159 -4.09 -3.64 -26.06
N ILE A 160 -5.08 -4.12 -26.80
CA ILE A 160 -5.24 -5.51 -27.22
C ILE A 160 -5.75 -5.54 -28.65
N GLY A 161 -5.13 -6.34 -29.52
CA GLY A 161 -5.68 -6.50 -30.87
C GLY A 161 -4.89 -7.38 -31.80
N ASP A 162 -5.45 -7.58 -32.99
CA ASP A 162 -4.82 -8.21 -34.14
C ASP A 162 -4.48 -7.13 -35.18
N LEU A 163 -3.18 -6.94 -35.44
CA LEU A 163 -2.66 -5.97 -36.42
C LEU A 163 -2.67 -6.53 -37.86
N GLY A 164 -3.25 -7.71 -38.08
CA GLY A 164 -3.28 -8.40 -39.36
C GLY A 164 -2.11 -9.36 -39.57
N ASN A 165 -2.22 -10.26 -40.55
CA ASN A 165 -1.21 -11.27 -40.89
C ASN A 165 -0.80 -12.18 -39.70
N GLY A 166 -1.73 -12.43 -38.77
CA GLY A 166 -1.52 -13.28 -37.59
C GLY A 166 -0.76 -12.61 -36.43
N LEU A 167 -0.53 -11.29 -36.49
CA LEU A 167 0.23 -10.54 -35.49
C LEU A 167 -0.71 -9.93 -34.44
N LYS A 168 -0.57 -10.36 -33.19
CA LYS A 168 -1.36 -9.90 -32.04
C LYS A 168 -0.52 -9.01 -31.13
N VAL A 169 -1.12 -7.98 -30.55
CA VAL A 169 -0.47 -7.07 -29.61
C VAL A 169 -1.27 -6.98 -28.32
N VAL A 170 -0.56 -7.00 -27.20
CA VAL A 170 -1.07 -6.72 -25.86
C VAL A 170 -0.11 -5.74 -25.19
N ALA A 171 -0.57 -4.56 -24.77
CA ALA A 171 0.27 -3.62 -24.03
C ALA A 171 -0.48 -3.03 -22.84
N ALA A 172 0.27 -2.67 -21.80
CA ALA A 172 -0.18 -1.83 -20.70
C ALA A 172 0.93 -0.83 -20.39
N ILE A 173 0.61 0.46 -20.35
CA ILE A 173 1.55 1.53 -20.03
C ILE A 173 0.89 2.39 -18.97
N SER A 174 1.38 2.28 -17.73
CA SER A 174 0.98 3.14 -16.61
C SER A 174 2.19 3.93 -16.12
N ASP A 175 2.05 5.24 -16.10
CA ASP A 175 2.95 6.22 -15.50
C ASP A 175 2.09 7.15 -14.64
N GLU A 176 1.93 6.78 -13.37
CA GLU A 176 1.26 7.63 -12.38
C GLU A 176 2.31 8.40 -11.57
N ASN A 177 2.45 9.70 -11.83
CA ASN A 177 3.00 10.60 -10.82
C ASN A 177 1.99 10.68 -9.67
N LEU A 178 2.05 9.74 -8.75
CA LEU A 178 1.30 9.85 -7.51
C LEU A 178 1.80 11.10 -6.78
N PRO A 179 0.91 12.04 -6.41
CA PRO A 179 1.30 13.12 -5.52
C PRO A 179 1.93 12.49 -4.28
N ILE A 180 3.06 13.04 -3.84
CA ILE A 180 3.83 12.55 -2.68
C ILE A 180 2.83 12.30 -1.54
N GLN A 181 2.58 11.03 -1.20
CA GLN A 181 1.60 10.71 -0.17
C GLN A 181 2.16 11.15 1.18
N ALA A 182 1.62 12.24 1.72
CA ALA A 182 2.13 12.86 2.95
C ALA A 182 1.73 12.13 4.25
N GLN A 183 1.13 10.93 4.15
CA GLN A 183 0.73 10.11 5.30
C GLN A 183 1.22 8.66 5.19
N GLY A 184 2.53 8.45 5.29
CA GLY A 184 3.15 7.15 5.59
C GLY A 184 4.09 6.63 4.48
N ASN A 185 5.35 6.40 4.86
CA ASN A 185 6.51 5.98 4.05
C ASN A 185 6.59 6.62 2.66
N THR A 186 7.35 7.71 2.53
CA THR A 186 7.80 8.25 1.23
C THR A 186 8.79 7.32 0.56
N GLN A 187 8.29 6.21 0.04
CA GLN A 187 8.98 5.44 -0.98
C GLN A 187 7.94 5.20 -2.08
N GLN A 188 8.29 5.67 -3.28
CA GLN A 188 7.38 5.80 -4.42
C GLN A 188 6.66 4.48 -4.72
N LEU A 189 5.36 4.57 -5.03
CA LEU A 189 4.55 3.43 -5.45
C LEU A 189 4.86 3.06 -6.91
N GLN A 190 6.08 2.62 -7.23
CA GLN A 190 6.44 2.14 -8.57
C GLN A 190 5.94 0.70 -8.85
N GLU A 191 5.35 0.04 -7.86
CA GLU A 191 4.98 -1.39 -7.96
C GLU A 191 3.68 -1.66 -8.72
N PHE A 192 2.82 -0.65 -8.90
CA PHE A 192 1.61 -0.74 -9.72
C PHE A 192 1.79 -0.17 -11.13
N ASP A 193 2.85 0.63 -11.35
CA ASP A 193 3.27 1.04 -12.69
C ASP A 193 3.79 -0.17 -13.45
N LYS A 194 2.97 -0.65 -14.38
CA LYS A 194 3.33 -1.69 -15.34
C LYS A 194 3.43 -1.06 -16.71
N VAL A 195 4.62 -1.10 -17.28
CA VAL A 195 4.87 -0.64 -18.64
C VAL A 195 5.40 -1.80 -19.46
N PHE A 196 4.54 -2.48 -20.21
CA PHE A 196 4.95 -3.56 -21.13
C PHE A 196 4.19 -3.53 -22.45
N ILE A 197 4.82 -4.05 -23.47
CA ILE A 197 4.22 -4.37 -24.77
C ILE A 197 4.64 -5.78 -25.15
N GLN A 198 3.66 -6.61 -25.47
CA GLN A 198 3.83 -7.96 -25.98
C GLN A 198 3.30 -8.02 -27.40
N VAL A 199 4.15 -8.42 -28.34
CA VAL A 199 3.78 -8.69 -29.73
C VAL A 199 3.94 -10.18 -29.96
N SER A 200 2.92 -10.87 -30.44
CA SER A 200 3.01 -12.27 -30.83
C SER A 200 2.59 -12.49 -32.27
N LYS A 201 3.24 -13.46 -32.92
CA LYS A 201 2.86 -13.97 -34.23
C LYS A 201 3.02 -15.48 -34.19
N ASP A 202 1.95 -16.20 -34.52
CA ASP A 202 1.91 -17.67 -34.44
C ASP A 202 2.33 -18.20 -33.06
N ARG A 203 3.46 -18.92 -32.98
CA ARG A 203 4.05 -19.48 -31.74
C ARG A 203 5.27 -18.69 -31.23
N THR A 204 5.45 -17.46 -31.71
CA THR A 204 6.53 -16.56 -31.31
C THR A 204 5.94 -15.32 -30.61
N SER A 205 6.55 -14.89 -29.52
CA SER A 205 6.18 -13.68 -28.78
C SER A 205 7.40 -12.92 -28.32
N VAL A 206 7.37 -11.59 -28.47
CA VAL A 206 8.34 -10.65 -27.91
C VAL A 206 7.63 -9.79 -26.91
N THR A 207 8.12 -9.73 -25.68
CA THR A 207 7.64 -8.81 -24.65
C THR A 207 8.75 -7.84 -24.29
N ALA A 208 8.47 -6.54 -24.36
CA ALA A 208 9.36 -5.46 -23.95
C ALA A 208 8.73 -4.65 -22.82
N GLY A 209 9.54 -4.14 -21.90
CA GLY A 209 9.11 -3.46 -20.69
C GLY A 209 9.09 -4.37 -19.46
N ASP A 210 8.08 -4.26 -18.61
CA ASP A 210 7.96 -4.98 -17.35
C ASP A 210 7.38 -6.38 -17.55
N TYR A 211 8.09 -7.41 -17.07
CA TYR A 211 7.61 -8.78 -17.14
C TYR A 211 8.13 -9.64 -15.99
N GLU A 212 7.49 -10.79 -15.80
CA GLU A 212 7.90 -11.77 -14.80
C GLU A 212 8.68 -12.91 -15.47
N LEU A 213 9.82 -13.27 -14.88
CA LEU A 213 10.59 -14.44 -15.25
C LEU A 213 10.43 -15.52 -14.16
N ARG A 214 9.84 -16.64 -14.56
CA ARG A 214 9.57 -17.79 -13.69
C ARG A 214 10.63 -18.86 -13.94
N ARG A 215 10.90 -19.68 -12.93
CA ARG A 215 11.84 -20.81 -13.05
C ARG A 215 11.55 -21.70 -14.27
N PRO A 216 12.59 -22.19 -14.97
CA PRO A 216 12.44 -23.22 -16.00
C PRO A 216 12.15 -24.59 -15.37
N GLU A 217 11.96 -25.61 -16.21
CA GLU A 217 11.93 -27.00 -15.75
C GLU A 217 13.37 -27.47 -15.43
N SER A 218 13.76 -27.32 -14.16
CA SER A 218 15.07 -27.69 -13.63
C SER A 218 14.98 -27.98 -12.13
N TYR A 219 15.81 -28.91 -11.65
CA TYR A 219 15.94 -29.24 -10.24
C TYR A 219 16.67 -28.13 -9.47
N PHE A 220 17.82 -27.67 -9.99
CA PHE A 220 18.68 -26.68 -9.31
C PHE A 220 18.33 -25.22 -9.63
N MET A 221 17.82 -24.92 -10.83
CA MET A 221 17.54 -23.54 -11.27
C MET A 221 16.16 -23.06 -10.82
N ASN A 222 16.06 -22.63 -9.56
CA ASN A 222 14.87 -22.01 -9.00
C ASN A 222 15.04 -20.49 -8.86
N TYR A 223 14.13 -19.72 -9.43
CA TYR A 223 14.00 -18.28 -9.21
C TYR A 223 12.58 -17.80 -9.58
N PHE A 224 12.22 -16.61 -9.10
CA PHE A 224 11.08 -15.84 -9.58
C PHE A 224 11.50 -14.37 -9.56
N LYS A 225 11.52 -13.71 -10.72
CA LYS A 225 12.06 -12.37 -10.88
C LYS A 225 11.06 -11.44 -11.53
N LYS A 226 10.87 -10.25 -10.95
CA LYS A 226 10.24 -9.12 -11.65
C LYS A 226 11.30 -8.29 -12.36
N LEU A 227 11.13 -8.09 -13.66
CA LEU A 227 12.17 -7.56 -14.55
C LEU A 227 11.64 -6.40 -15.39
N LYS A 228 12.56 -5.54 -15.84
CA LYS A 228 12.32 -4.54 -16.89
C LYS A 228 13.32 -4.73 -18.02
N GLY A 229 12.86 -5.10 -19.21
CA GLY A 229 13.74 -5.40 -20.34
C GLY A 229 13.01 -6.00 -21.54
N ILE A 230 13.64 -6.93 -22.24
CA ILE A 230 13.08 -7.59 -23.42
C ILE A 230 13.19 -9.12 -23.22
N THR A 231 12.11 -9.83 -23.51
CA THR A 231 12.11 -11.29 -23.63
C THR A 231 11.52 -11.72 -24.97
N LEU A 232 12.18 -12.69 -25.60
CA LEU A 232 11.73 -13.36 -26.81
C LEU A 232 11.43 -14.82 -26.45
N ALA A 233 10.26 -15.31 -26.78
CA ALA A 233 9.89 -16.72 -26.65
C ALA A 233 9.38 -17.23 -28.00
N SER A 234 9.81 -18.41 -28.41
CA SER A 234 9.41 -19.01 -29.68
C SER A 234 9.29 -20.52 -29.54
N THR A 235 8.21 -21.10 -30.06
CA THR A 235 8.09 -22.54 -30.25
C THR A 235 8.05 -22.86 -31.73
N PHE A 236 8.86 -23.81 -32.18
CA PHE A 236 8.87 -24.27 -33.56
C PHE A 236 9.07 -25.78 -33.63
N ASP A 237 8.45 -26.39 -34.63
CA ASP A 237 8.53 -27.84 -34.86
C ASP A 237 9.69 -28.12 -35.82
N ALA A 238 10.82 -28.61 -35.29
CA ALA A 238 11.98 -28.97 -36.11
C ALA A 238 11.69 -30.19 -37.01
N SER A 239 10.74 -31.04 -36.59
CA SER A 239 10.15 -32.11 -37.40
C SER A 239 8.77 -32.46 -36.86
N LYS A 240 8.00 -33.35 -37.53
CA LYS A 240 6.69 -33.83 -37.03
C LYS A 240 6.70 -34.45 -35.62
N LYS A 241 7.88 -34.75 -35.06
CA LYS A 241 8.06 -35.44 -33.77
C LYS A 241 8.92 -34.66 -32.78
N ILE A 242 9.43 -33.49 -33.15
CA ILE A 242 10.35 -32.71 -32.31
C ILE A 242 9.86 -31.26 -32.25
N GLU A 243 9.40 -30.86 -31.08
CA GLU A 243 9.01 -29.49 -30.75
C GLU A 243 10.16 -28.84 -29.97
N ILE A 244 10.59 -27.64 -30.38
CA ILE A 244 11.63 -26.87 -29.72
C ILE A 244 11.00 -25.59 -29.20
N PHE A 245 11.17 -25.31 -27.90
CA PHE A 245 10.79 -24.06 -27.28
C PHE A 245 12.04 -23.33 -26.79
N THR A 246 12.26 -22.11 -27.25
CA THR A 246 13.36 -21.26 -26.80
C THR A 246 12.80 -19.99 -26.21
N LYS A 247 13.34 -19.55 -25.07
CA LYS A 247 13.09 -18.22 -24.51
C LYS A 247 14.38 -17.58 -24.06
N GLY A 248 14.65 -16.38 -24.58
CA GLY A 248 15.74 -15.50 -24.18
C GLY A 248 15.20 -14.26 -23.47
N SER A 249 15.95 -13.75 -22.49
CA SER A 249 15.59 -12.61 -21.66
C SER A 249 16.82 -11.75 -21.39
N PHE A 250 16.69 -10.45 -21.60
CA PHE A 250 17.70 -9.44 -21.29
C PHE A 250 17.02 -8.27 -20.57
N ALA A 251 17.35 -8.05 -19.30
CA ALA A 251 16.62 -7.10 -18.47
C ALA A 251 17.45 -6.55 -17.32
N ILE A 252 16.86 -5.60 -16.61
CA ILE A 252 17.29 -5.14 -15.29
C ILE A 252 16.38 -5.79 -14.25
N SER A 253 16.99 -6.36 -13.21
CA SER A 253 16.31 -6.98 -12.07
C SER A 253 15.83 -5.90 -11.10
N ARG A 254 14.58 -6.01 -10.63
CA ARG A 254 14.00 -5.03 -9.69
C ARG A 254 14.32 -5.31 -8.23
N GLY A 255 14.80 -6.51 -7.87
CA GLY A 255 15.01 -6.85 -6.47
C GLY A 255 15.97 -8.00 -6.20
N LYS A 256 16.29 -8.21 -4.92
CA LYS A 256 17.09 -9.30 -4.38
C LYS A 256 16.22 -10.28 -3.63
N PHE A 257 16.52 -11.57 -3.76
CA PHE A 257 15.88 -12.62 -2.98
C PHE A 257 16.41 -12.61 -1.53
N SER A 258 15.50 -12.68 -0.56
CA SER A 258 15.79 -12.89 0.87
C SER A 258 15.00 -14.06 1.40
N ARG A 259 15.59 -14.75 2.37
CA ARG A 259 14.94 -15.82 3.14
C ARG A 259 15.20 -15.60 4.62
N GLN A 260 14.13 -15.41 5.37
CA GLN A 260 14.19 -15.09 6.78
C GLN A 260 13.37 -16.10 7.60
N THR A 261 13.99 -16.65 8.64
CA THR A 261 13.28 -17.39 9.68
C THR A 261 12.79 -16.40 10.72
N LEU A 262 11.47 -16.35 10.95
CA LEU A 262 10.90 -15.42 11.93
C LEU A 262 11.14 -15.91 13.37
N PRO A 263 11.57 -15.02 14.28
CA PRO A 263 11.59 -15.31 15.71
C PRO A 263 10.18 -15.25 16.28
N THR A 264 9.52 -16.39 16.40
CA THR A 264 8.16 -16.51 16.92
C THR A 264 8.12 -16.37 18.44
N LYS A 265 6.98 -15.94 18.97
CA LYS A 265 6.71 -15.78 20.41
C LYS A 265 5.30 -16.27 20.71
N GLU A 266 5.06 -16.77 21.91
CA GLU A 266 3.76 -17.35 22.27
C GLU A 266 2.60 -16.38 22.06
N GLY A 267 1.64 -16.78 21.22
CA GLY A 267 0.47 -15.98 20.90
C GLY A 267 0.85 -14.62 20.30
N ASN A 268 1.81 -14.54 19.39
CA ASN A 268 2.11 -13.30 18.66
C ASN A 268 1.74 -13.43 17.18
N GLN A 269 0.62 -12.86 16.77
CA GLN A 269 0.21 -12.87 15.36
C GLN A 269 0.92 -11.80 14.51
N GLY A 270 1.83 -11.00 15.09
CA GLY A 270 2.51 -9.90 14.39
C GLY A 270 1.87 -8.53 14.65
N PRO A 271 2.26 -7.50 13.86
CA PRO A 271 3.10 -7.58 12.67
C PRO A 271 4.55 -7.93 12.99
N TYR A 272 5.17 -8.75 12.13
CA TYR A 272 6.60 -9.07 12.15
C TYR A 272 7.30 -8.34 11.01
N ARG A 273 8.42 -7.66 11.30
CA ARG A 273 9.20 -6.96 10.27
C ARG A 273 10.19 -7.90 9.57
N LEU A 274 10.20 -7.82 8.24
CA LEU A 274 11.13 -8.45 7.31
C LEU A 274 12.36 -7.56 7.09
N GLN A 275 13.53 -8.16 6.83
CA GLN A 275 14.82 -7.49 6.71
C GLN A 275 15.62 -7.96 5.48
N GLY A 276 16.32 -7.04 4.82
CA GLY A 276 17.21 -7.35 3.71
C GLY A 276 18.40 -8.23 4.14
N ASN A 277 19.07 -8.83 3.16
CA ASN A 277 20.16 -9.79 3.39
C ASN A 277 21.36 -9.19 4.13
N ASN A 278 21.55 -7.87 4.07
CA ASN A 278 22.64 -7.17 4.76
C ASN A 278 22.16 -6.44 6.02
N GLY A 279 20.97 -6.79 6.54
CA GLY A 279 20.36 -6.16 7.71
C GLY A 279 19.60 -4.86 7.41
N GLU A 280 19.31 -4.57 6.14
CA GLU A 280 18.50 -3.43 5.73
C GLU A 280 17.07 -3.56 6.31
N ARG A 281 16.57 -2.51 6.95
CA ARG A 281 15.23 -2.51 7.58
C ARG A 281 14.18 -1.80 6.78
N PHE A 282 14.62 -0.81 6.00
CA PHE A 282 13.78 0.00 5.14
C PHE A 282 13.84 -0.62 3.74
N ILE A 283 13.25 -1.79 3.64
CA ILE A 283 13.10 -2.51 2.39
C ILE A 283 11.64 -2.41 1.93
N ILE A 284 11.44 -2.40 0.62
CA ILE A 284 10.13 -2.61 0.02
C ILE A 284 10.11 -4.03 -0.49
N VAL A 285 9.15 -4.82 -0.01
CA VAL A 285 8.98 -6.19 -0.47
C VAL A 285 8.20 -6.16 -1.78
N LEU A 286 8.75 -6.78 -2.83
CA LEU A 286 8.11 -6.85 -4.14
C LEU A 286 6.82 -7.66 -4.05
N ALA A 287 5.68 -7.04 -4.37
CA ALA A 287 4.38 -7.63 -4.12
C ALA A 287 4.14 -8.95 -4.86
N GLY A 288 3.73 -10.01 -4.16
CA GLY A 288 3.49 -11.34 -4.74
C GLY A 288 4.73 -12.17 -5.00
N THR A 289 5.90 -11.72 -4.54
CA THR A 289 7.13 -12.54 -4.55
C THR A 289 7.25 -13.40 -3.28
N GLU A 290 6.47 -13.09 -2.24
CA GLU A 290 6.57 -13.73 -0.94
C GLU A 290 5.99 -15.15 -0.91
N LYS A 291 6.68 -16.04 -0.18
CA LYS A 291 6.23 -17.39 0.21
C LYS A 291 6.46 -17.55 1.71
N VAL A 292 5.38 -17.84 2.43
CA VAL A 292 5.42 -17.97 3.88
C VAL A 292 5.15 -19.42 4.23
N TYR A 293 6.10 -20.07 4.90
CA TYR A 293 6.01 -21.44 5.34
C TYR A 293 5.81 -21.49 6.85
N PHE A 294 4.81 -22.22 7.33
CA PHE A 294 4.56 -22.51 8.74
C PHE A 294 4.77 -24.00 8.99
N ASN A 295 5.78 -24.38 9.77
CA ASN A 295 6.19 -25.76 10.02
C ASN A 295 6.34 -26.58 8.71
N GLY A 296 6.89 -25.96 7.67
CA GLY A 296 7.06 -26.53 6.33
C GLY A 296 5.84 -26.45 5.40
N ILE A 297 4.68 -25.98 5.86
CA ILE A 297 3.45 -25.84 5.05
C ILE A 297 3.39 -24.43 4.46
N LEU A 298 3.24 -24.32 3.13
CA LEU A 298 3.04 -23.03 2.46
C LEU A 298 1.67 -22.43 2.84
N LEU A 299 1.69 -21.21 3.36
CA LEU A 299 0.51 -20.44 3.75
C LEU A 299 -0.06 -19.64 2.58
N THR A 300 -1.36 -19.36 2.65
CA THR A 300 -2.09 -18.56 1.67
C THR A 300 -2.28 -17.12 2.15
N ARG A 301 -1.94 -16.15 1.31
CA ARG A 301 -2.11 -14.72 1.59
C ARG A 301 -3.57 -14.26 1.45
N GLY A 302 -4.03 -13.47 2.40
CA GLY A 302 -5.22 -12.63 2.34
C GLY A 302 -5.92 -12.50 3.70
N PHE A 303 -6.78 -11.49 3.82
CA PHE A 303 -7.49 -11.18 5.08
C PHE A 303 -8.34 -12.35 5.60
N ASP A 304 -8.94 -13.12 4.67
CA ASP A 304 -9.73 -14.32 4.98
C ASP A 304 -8.92 -15.62 4.95
N TYR A 305 -7.61 -15.55 4.72
CA TYR A 305 -6.71 -16.70 4.65
C TYR A 305 -5.74 -16.71 5.85
N ASP A 306 -4.49 -17.15 5.65
CA ASP A 306 -3.54 -17.43 6.74
C ASP A 306 -2.76 -16.18 7.21
N TYR A 307 -2.47 -15.22 6.33
CA TYR A 307 -1.70 -14.01 6.67
C TYR A 307 -1.94 -12.84 5.71
N VAL A 308 -1.60 -11.63 6.15
CA VAL A 308 -1.51 -10.40 5.34
C VAL A 308 -0.12 -9.80 5.44
N ILE A 309 0.31 -9.05 4.42
CA ILE A 309 1.61 -8.38 4.37
C ILE A 309 1.43 -6.92 3.94
N ASP A 310 2.10 -6.01 4.64
CA ASP A 310 2.33 -4.63 4.22
C ASP A 310 3.69 -4.56 3.50
N TYR A 311 3.65 -4.42 2.18
CA TYR A 311 4.84 -4.40 1.32
C TYR A 311 5.76 -3.20 1.56
N ASN A 312 5.19 -2.06 1.95
CA ASN A 312 5.94 -0.81 2.15
C ASN A 312 6.61 -0.74 3.53
N ARG A 313 6.03 -1.43 4.51
CA ARG A 313 6.61 -1.56 5.86
C ARG A 313 7.44 -2.82 6.02
N ALA A 314 7.37 -3.71 5.04
CA ALA A 314 7.90 -5.07 5.08
C ALA A 314 7.40 -5.82 6.32
N GLU A 315 6.10 -5.71 6.63
CA GLU A 315 5.49 -6.24 7.85
C GLU A 315 4.46 -7.34 7.53
N ILE A 316 4.55 -8.50 8.20
CA ILE A 316 3.61 -9.62 8.03
C ILE A 316 2.78 -9.87 9.29
N THR A 317 1.48 -10.05 9.14
CA THR A 317 0.54 -10.35 10.23
C THR A 317 -0.24 -11.62 9.93
N PHE A 318 -0.27 -12.56 10.87
CA PHE A 318 -0.98 -13.83 10.78
C PHE A 318 -2.45 -13.69 11.19
N SER A 319 -3.31 -14.45 10.52
CA SER A 319 -4.73 -14.52 10.81
C SER A 319 -5.00 -15.26 12.12
N PRO A 320 -6.03 -14.91 12.89
CA PRO A 320 -6.40 -15.62 14.12
C PRO A 320 -6.83 -17.08 13.91
N THR A 321 -6.98 -17.53 12.66
CA THR A 321 -7.29 -18.92 12.30
C THR A 321 -6.14 -19.90 12.58
N ARG A 322 -4.91 -19.40 12.78
CA ARG A 322 -3.73 -20.22 13.06
C ARG A 322 -2.89 -19.57 14.15
N ILE A 323 -2.72 -20.25 15.27
CA ILE A 323 -1.90 -19.71 16.36
C ILE A 323 -0.40 -19.78 16.04
N ILE A 324 0.25 -18.61 15.98
CA ILE A 324 1.70 -18.54 16.15
C ILE A 324 2.05 -18.76 17.63
N ALA A 325 2.61 -19.93 17.91
CA ALA A 325 3.13 -20.34 19.22
C ALA A 325 4.65 -20.15 19.29
N ARG A 326 5.22 -20.25 20.50
CA ARG A 326 6.67 -20.17 20.74
C ARG A 326 7.49 -21.14 19.88
N ASP A 327 6.96 -22.33 19.64
CA ASP A 327 7.61 -23.42 18.91
C ASP A 327 7.30 -23.40 17.40
N SER A 328 6.53 -22.42 16.93
CA SER A 328 6.19 -22.27 15.52
C SER A 328 7.43 -21.92 14.71
N ARG A 329 7.72 -22.69 13.67
CA ARG A 329 8.77 -22.37 12.69
C ARG A 329 8.14 -21.68 11.52
N VAL A 330 8.47 -20.41 11.33
CA VAL A 330 7.99 -19.64 10.19
C VAL A 330 9.17 -19.19 9.35
N ILE A 331 9.16 -19.58 8.07
CA ILE A 331 10.18 -19.20 7.09
C ILE A 331 9.51 -18.39 6.01
N ILE A 332 10.07 -17.23 5.70
CA ILE A 332 9.53 -16.31 4.70
C ILE A 332 10.59 -16.09 3.65
N GLU A 333 10.25 -16.41 2.42
CA GLU A 333 11.04 -16.13 1.21
C GLU A 333 10.37 -14.98 0.47
N TYR A 334 11.12 -13.99 -0.01
CA TYR A 334 10.56 -12.83 -0.70
C TYR A 334 11.64 -12.10 -1.50
N GLU A 335 11.25 -11.28 -2.47
CA GLU A 335 12.16 -10.33 -3.09
C GLU A 335 11.96 -8.92 -2.53
N TYR A 336 13.04 -8.15 -2.43
CA TYR A 336 12.99 -6.76 -1.97
C TYR A 336 13.85 -5.85 -2.85
N THR A 337 13.49 -4.56 -2.92
CA THR A 337 14.25 -3.56 -3.69
C THR A 337 15.43 -3.02 -2.88
N ASP A 338 16.63 -3.01 -3.46
CA ASP A 338 17.76 -2.21 -2.98
C ASP A 338 18.23 -1.24 -4.09
N ILE A 339 18.32 0.05 -3.79
CA ILE A 339 18.66 1.08 -4.80
C ILE A 339 20.17 1.24 -5.04
N ASN A 340 20.99 0.39 -4.42
CA ASN A 340 22.45 0.56 -4.36
C ASN A 340 23.15 0.38 -5.71
N TYR A 341 22.70 -0.58 -6.53
CA TYR A 341 23.35 -0.95 -7.79
C TYR A 341 22.33 -1.28 -8.88
N LEU A 342 22.67 -0.96 -10.15
CA LEU A 342 21.91 -1.41 -11.31
C LEU A 342 22.21 -2.89 -11.58
N ARG A 343 21.20 -3.75 -11.55
CA ARG A 343 21.38 -5.19 -11.70
C ARG A 343 20.95 -5.69 -13.06
N SER A 344 21.91 -6.00 -13.93
CA SER A 344 21.63 -6.61 -15.24
C SER A 344 21.38 -8.11 -15.11
N LEU A 345 20.42 -8.64 -15.86
CA LEU A 345 20.03 -10.04 -15.89
C LEU A 345 19.89 -10.56 -17.32
N TYR A 346 20.52 -11.70 -17.56
CA TYR A 346 20.44 -12.48 -18.78
C TYR A 346 19.91 -13.87 -18.42
N ALA A 347 18.88 -14.34 -19.12
CA ALA A 347 18.40 -15.70 -18.93
C ALA A 347 17.99 -16.31 -20.27
N THR A 348 18.38 -17.56 -20.49
CA THR A 348 18.00 -18.34 -21.68
C THR A 348 17.53 -19.71 -21.24
N GLN A 349 16.44 -20.20 -21.82
CA GLN A 349 15.96 -21.56 -21.67
C GLN A 349 15.66 -22.12 -23.07
N THR A 350 16.08 -23.35 -23.32
CA THR A 350 15.74 -24.08 -24.54
C THR A 350 15.29 -25.48 -24.16
N GLU A 351 14.05 -25.82 -24.47
CA GLU A 351 13.43 -27.11 -24.26
C GLU A 351 13.28 -27.84 -25.60
N PHE A 352 13.78 -29.06 -25.67
CA PHE A 352 13.61 -29.97 -26.79
C PHE A 352 12.67 -31.10 -26.36
N LYS A 353 11.54 -31.27 -27.05
CA LYS A 353 10.52 -32.27 -26.71
C LYS A 353 10.31 -33.24 -27.87
N GLY A 354 10.66 -34.50 -27.64
CA GLY A 354 10.34 -35.63 -28.51
C GLY A 354 9.27 -36.56 -27.93
N ASP A 355 8.94 -37.64 -28.65
CA ASP A 355 7.88 -38.59 -28.23
C ASP A 355 8.19 -39.32 -26.90
N ARG A 356 9.48 -39.62 -26.64
CA ARG A 356 9.95 -40.41 -25.48
C ARG A 356 11.02 -39.70 -24.66
N TRP A 357 11.40 -38.48 -25.03
CA TRP A 357 12.50 -37.77 -24.39
C TRP A 357 12.22 -36.28 -24.34
N LYS A 358 12.75 -35.62 -23.32
CA LYS A 358 12.79 -34.16 -23.18
C LYS A 358 14.20 -33.77 -22.77
N ALA A 359 14.77 -32.73 -23.35
CA ALA A 359 16.06 -32.18 -22.92
C ALA A 359 15.93 -30.67 -22.74
N ASN A 360 16.49 -30.12 -21.67
CA ASN A 360 16.45 -28.70 -21.37
C ASN A 360 17.85 -28.15 -21.13
N PHE A 361 18.17 -27.04 -21.77
CA PHE A 361 19.35 -26.23 -21.50
C PHE A 361 18.91 -24.89 -20.93
N ASN A 362 19.44 -24.52 -19.76
CA ASN A 362 19.14 -23.25 -19.12
C ASN A 362 20.41 -22.51 -18.74
N PHE A 363 20.42 -21.20 -18.94
CA PHE A 363 21.48 -20.28 -18.57
C PHE A 363 20.86 -19.09 -17.82
N TYR A 364 21.47 -18.72 -16.70
CA TYR A 364 21.09 -17.56 -15.91
C TYR A 364 22.35 -16.80 -15.49
N SER A 365 22.34 -15.48 -15.64
CA SER A 365 23.40 -14.59 -15.17
C SER A 365 22.78 -13.29 -14.68
N GLU A 366 23.01 -12.93 -13.43
CA GLU A 366 22.57 -11.71 -12.78
C GLU A 366 23.79 -11.04 -12.15
N GLN A 367 24.01 -9.74 -12.40
CA GLN A 367 25.19 -9.03 -11.89
C GLN A 367 24.89 -7.57 -11.60
N ASP A 368 25.40 -7.09 -10.48
CA ASP A 368 25.38 -5.68 -10.10
C ASP A 368 26.43 -4.89 -10.90
N SER A 369 26.10 -3.64 -11.23
CA SER A 369 27.05 -2.68 -11.76
C SER A 369 28.17 -2.44 -10.76
N LYS A 370 29.42 -2.32 -11.22
CA LYS A 370 30.52 -1.96 -10.33
C LYS A 370 30.32 -0.58 -9.70
N ASN A 371 29.68 0.33 -10.42
CA ASN A 371 29.35 1.67 -9.92
C ASN A 371 28.01 1.67 -9.21
N ALA A 372 27.94 2.37 -8.08
CA ALA A 372 26.70 2.59 -7.35
C ALA A 372 25.74 3.48 -8.15
N THR A 373 24.45 3.35 -7.86
CA THR A 373 23.36 4.13 -8.47
C THR A 373 22.51 4.81 -7.40
N GLY A 374 21.69 5.78 -7.83
CA GLY A 374 20.79 6.50 -6.93
C GLY A 374 21.55 7.42 -5.97
N ASP A 375 21.16 7.41 -4.69
CA ASP A 375 21.69 8.29 -3.65
C ASP A 375 23.01 7.77 -3.03
N LEU A 376 23.41 6.52 -3.32
CA LEU A 376 24.67 5.97 -2.83
C LEU A 376 25.84 6.50 -3.66
N GLN A 377 26.57 7.46 -3.10
CA GLN A 377 27.82 7.94 -3.68
C GLN A 377 29.00 7.30 -2.94
N LEU A 378 29.70 6.39 -3.62
CA LEU A 378 30.92 5.78 -3.11
C LEU A 378 32.11 6.69 -3.44
N ASP A 379 32.86 7.10 -2.42
CA ASP A 379 34.12 7.82 -2.60
C ASP A 379 35.32 6.86 -2.78
N SER A 380 36.52 7.41 -2.98
CA SER A 380 37.74 6.61 -3.17
C SER A 380 38.09 5.75 -1.94
N THR A 381 37.72 6.19 -0.75
CA THR A 381 37.91 5.44 0.51
C THR A 381 36.95 4.26 0.56
N ASP A 382 35.68 4.48 0.21
CA ASP A 382 34.67 3.42 0.15
C ASP A 382 35.07 2.34 -0.85
N ILE A 383 35.48 2.74 -2.05
CA ILE A 383 35.96 1.80 -3.08
C ILE A 383 37.16 1.01 -2.57
N ARG A 384 38.11 1.66 -1.90
CA ARG A 384 39.29 0.98 -1.37
C ARG A 384 38.94 -0.02 -0.28
N ILE A 385 37.98 0.30 0.60
CA ILE A 385 37.48 -0.62 1.63
C ILE A 385 36.86 -1.86 0.95
N LEU A 386 36.03 -1.67 -0.07
CA LEU A 386 35.40 -2.76 -0.82
C LEU A 386 36.43 -3.62 -1.59
N GLU A 387 37.50 -3.03 -2.13
CA GLU A 387 38.56 -3.79 -2.80
C GLU A 387 39.38 -4.66 -1.83
N LEU A 388 39.57 -4.18 -0.60
CA LEU A 388 40.38 -4.85 0.43
C LEU A 388 39.59 -5.84 1.29
N SER A 389 38.25 -5.79 1.27
CA SER A 389 37.41 -6.66 2.10
C SER A 389 37.39 -8.12 1.64
N GLY A 390 37.70 -8.40 0.37
CA GLY A 390 37.53 -9.75 -0.21
C GLY A 390 36.09 -10.23 -0.03
N ASP A 391 35.95 -11.48 0.38
CA ASP A 391 34.66 -12.12 0.67
C ASP A 391 34.14 -11.87 2.11
N ASP A 392 34.92 -11.17 2.95
CA ASP A 392 34.56 -10.87 4.33
C ASP A 392 33.81 -9.54 4.45
N LEU A 393 32.47 -9.62 4.40
CA LEU A 393 31.57 -8.46 4.50
C LEU A 393 31.70 -7.70 5.84
N SER A 394 32.24 -8.32 6.89
CA SER A 394 32.45 -7.63 8.18
C SER A 394 33.57 -6.57 8.10
N LYS A 395 34.47 -6.67 7.12
CA LYS A 395 35.50 -5.68 6.81
C LYS A 395 34.98 -4.53 5.94
N SER A 396 33.77 -4.64 5.40
CA SER A 396 33.15 -3.64 4.52
C SER A 396 32.43 -2.54 5.31
N VAL A 397 33.08 -1.99 6.34
CA VAL A 397 32.47 -1.02 7.27
C VAL A 397 33.31 0.26 7.32
N ARG A 398 32.64 1.42 7.31
CA ARG A 398 33.27 2.74 7.46
C ARG A 398 32.71 3.48 8.66
N SER A 399 33.53 4.29 9.34
CA SER A 399 33.05 5.23 10.37
C SER A 399 32.12 6.29 9.75
N SER A 400 30.96 6.52 10.37
CA SER A 400 30.02 7.59 9.95
C SER A 400 30.33 8.95 10.59
N LEU A 401 31.35 9.00 11.45
CA LEU A 401 31.72 10.19 12.20
C LEU A 401 32.28 11.26 11.25
N ARG A 402 31.63 12.43 11.22
CA ARG A 402 32.07 13.56 10.40
C ARG A 402 32.08 14.84 11.22
N THR A 403 33.12 15.65 11.02
CA THR A 403 33.18 17.00 11.56
C THR A 403 32.21 17.93 10.81
N VAL A 404 31.56 18.83 11.53
CA VAL A 404 30.61 19.81 10.95
C VAL A 404 31.25 21.17 10.78
N SER A 405 31.02 21.81 9.63
CA SER A 405 31.42 23.21 9.40
C SER A 405 30.48 24.20 10.09
N ASP A 406 30.91 25.46 10.25
CA ASP A 406 30.09 26.48 10.93
C ASP A 406 28.80 26.85 10.19
N ASP A 407 28.77 26.70 8.86
CA ASP A 407 27.55 26.88 8.07
C ASP A 407 26.60 25.69 8.23
N GLU A 408 27.13 24.46 8.29
CA GLU A 408 26.35 23.25 8.55
C GLU A 408 25.71 23.24 9.95
N LYS A 409 26.35 23.86 10.94
CA LYS A 409 25.75 24.03 12.28
C LYS A 409 24.50 24.90 12.27
N LYS A 410 24.31 25.74 11.24
CA LYS A 410 23.16 26.63 11.05
C LYS A 410 22.05 26.00 10.21
N GLU A 411 22.26 24.80 9.67
CA GLU A 411 21.22 24.08 8.95
C GLU A 411 20.10 23.64 9.91
N ALA A 412 18.85 23.88 9.51
CA ALA A 412 17.69 23.51 10.31
C ALA A 412 17.50 21.98 10.38
N ASN A 413 17.12 21.48 11.55
CA ASN A 413 16.85 20.08 11.88
C ASN A 413 18.05 19.13 11.77
N ARG A 414 19.29 19.63 11.86
CA ARG A 414 20.49 18.79 11.90
C ARG A 414 20.82 18.36 13.34
N ILE A 415 21.08 17.08 13.54
CA ILE A 415 21.52 16.55 14.84
C ILE A 415 23.04 16.71 14.98
N LEU A 416 23.43 17.39 16.07
CA LEU A 416 24.81 17.75 16.37
C LEU A 416 25.26 17.11 17.69
N TYR A 417 26.53 16.74 17.72
CA TYR A 417 27.17 16.09 18.85
C TYR A 417 28.46 16.81 19.25
N LYS A 418 28.71 16.87 20.56
CA LYS A 418 30.02 17.11 21.16
C LYS A 418 30.79 15.79 21.22
N GLY A 419 32.05 15.80 20.82
CA GLY A 419 32.95 14.65 20.99
C GLY A 419 33.65 14.69 22.34
N ILE A 420 33.71 13.55 23.04
CA ILE A 420 34.46 13.36 24.28
C ILE A 420 35.34 12.11 24.11
N PRO A 421 36.63 12.13 24.48
CA PRO A 421 37.48 10.93 24.41
C PRO A 421 36.88 9.79 25.25
N ASP A 422 36.92 8.56 24.74
CA ASP A 422 36.52 7.38 25.51
C ASP A 422 37.50 7.17 26.70
N PRO A 423 37.02 7.12 27.95
CA PRO A 423 37.87 6.87 29.11
C PRO A 423 38.65 5.53 29.05
N LEU A 424 38.15 4.55 28.31
CA LEU A 424 38.77 3.23 28.14
C LEU A 424 39.67 3.13 26.90
N ASP A 425 39.48 4.01 25.92
CA ASP A 425 40.27 4.10 24.69
C ASP A 425 40.35 5.56 24.21
N PRO A 426 41.34 6.34 24.66
CA PRO A 426 41.45 7.76 24.33
C PRO A 426 41.57 8.07 22.82
N SER A 427 41.83 7.06 21.98
CA SER A 427 41.84 7.21 20.52
C SER A 427 40.44 7.18 19.89
N SER A 428 39.42 6.77 20.66
CA SER A 428 38.01 6.73 20.27
C SER A 428 37.24 7.95 20.78
N ILE A 429 36.27 8.43 20.00
CA ILE A 429 35.44 9.59 20.32
C ILE A 429 34.02 9.13 20.64
N LEU A 430 33.56 9.45 21.86
CA LEU A 430 32.18 9.30 22.30
C LEU A 430 31.36 10.53 21.90
N LEU A 431 30.18 10.31 21.34
CA LEU A 431 29.27 11.35 20.88
C LEU A 431 28.23 11.68 21.97
N VAL A 432 28.15 12.95 22.35
CA VAL A 432 27.16 13.47 23.30
C VAL A 432 26.32 14.54 22.61
N PHE A 433 25.01 14.33 22.55
CA PHE A 433 24.09 15.29 21.92
C PHE A 433 24.19 16.68 22.57
N THR A 434 24.20 17.73 21.75
CA THR A 434 24.26 19.13 22.22
C THR A 434 23.39 20.05 21.37
N GLU A 435 22.72 21.00 22.01
CA GLU A 435 22.00 22.11 21.34
C GLU A 435 22.86 23.38 21.27
N ASN A 436 24.00 23.41 21.96
CA ASN A 436 24.93 24.53 21.93
C ASN A 436 25.86 24.43 20.72
N ILE A 437 25.65 25.35 19.76
CA ILE A 437 26.38 25.48 18.49
C ILE A 437 27.90 25.57 18.71
N ASP A 438 28.37 26.24 19.76
CA ASP A 438 29.81 26.42 20.03
C ASP A 438 30.49 25.10 20.41
N SER A 439 29.75 24.20 21.05
CA SER A 439 30.23 22.88 21.48
C SER A 439 30.03 21.76 20.45
N ALA A 440 29.24 22.02 19.40
CA ALA A 440 28.94 21.07 18.35
C ALA A 440 30.15 20.89 17.43
N SER A 441 30.72 19.69 17.38
CA SER A 441 31.89 19.38 16.55
C SER A 441 31.64 18.26 15.54
N TYR A 442 30.64 17.41 15.80
CA TYR A 442 30.40 16.20 15.03
C TYR A 442 28.93 16.03 14.64
N THR A 443 28.73 15.31 13.54
CA THR A 443 27.47 14.65 13.17
C THR A 443 27.78 13.20 12.81
N ALA A 444 26.80 12.30 12.95
CA ALA A 444 26.99 10.88 12.70
C ALA A 444 25.69 10.22 12.25
N VAL A 445 25.83 9.16 11.46
CA VAL A 445 24.75 8.23 11.11
C VAL A 445 24.89 6.96 11.93
N PHE A 446 23.86 6.57 12.66
CA PHE A 446 23.90 5.39 13.51
C PHE A 446 23.26 4.20 12.81
N SER A 447 24.01 3.12 12.67
CA SER A 447 23.53 1.82 12.19
C SER A 447 23.22 0.92 13.37
N GLU A 448 22.12 0.18 13.31
CA GLU A 448 21.79 -0.80 14.34
C GLU A 448 22.60 -2.08 14.14
N VAL A 449 23.12 -2.64 15.22
CA VAL A 449 23.89 -3.89 15.27
C VAL A 449 23.24 -4.86 16.24
N THR A 450 23.62 -6.13 16.16
CA THR A 450 23.09 -7.16 17.07
C THR A 450 23.40 -6.83 18.53
N VAL A 451 22.48 -7.20 19.43
CA VAL A 451 22.64 -7.02 20.88
C VAL A 451 24.02 -7.50 21.34
N GLY A 452 24.71 -6.70 22.15
CA GLY A 452 26.07 -6.98 22.62
C GLY A 452 27.20 -6.43 21.73
N LYS A 453 26.88 -5.88 20.56
CA LYS A 453 27.87 -5.26 19.65
C LYS A 453 27.76 -3.74 19.53
N GLY A 454 26.70 -3.12 20.06
CA GLY A 454 26.44 -1.70 19.95
C GLY A 454 26.82 -0.91 21.20
N ASP A 455 27.01 0.39 21.03
CA ASP A 455 27.49 1.29 22.11
C ASP A 455 26.46 2.37 22.48
N TYR A 456 25.49 2.63 21.59
CA TYR A 456 24.50 3.70 21.73
C TYR A 456 23.06 3.13 21.77
N ILE A 457 22.17 3.89 22.41
CA ILE A 457 20.72 3.67 22.44
C ILE A 457 19.98 4.96 22.06
N ILE A 458 18.73 4.84 21.62
CA ILE A 458 17.89 6.01 21.31
C ILE A 458 17.52 6.73 22.63
N ASP A 459 17.62 8.06 22.64
CA ASP A 459 17.18 8.90 23.74
C ASP A 459 15.72 9.35 23.58
N ASN A 460 14.78 8.55 24.08
CA ASN A 460 13.34 8.80 24.00
C ASN A 460 12.87 10.00 24.87
N THR A 461 13.76 10.68 25.60
CA THR A 461 13.41 11.86 26.41
C THR A 461 13.46 13.17 25.61
N LYS A 462 14.01 13.15 24.39
CA LYS A 462 14.20 14.34 23.56
C LYS A 462 13.19 14.39 22.41
N ASN A 463 12.18 15.27 22.52
CA ASN A 463 11.07 15.40 21.56
C ASN A 463 11.41 16.27 20.33
N LYS A 464 12.52 15.97 19.66
CA LYS A 464 13.03 16.75 18.51
C LYS A 464 12.58 16.14 17.17
N ASN A 465 12.61 16.94 16.10
CA ASN A 465 12.30 16.50 14.73
C ASN A 465 13.39 15.61 14.09
N ALA A 466 14.04 14.74 14.86
CA ALA A 466 15.01 13.71 14.45
C ALA A 466 15.40 12.83 15.65
N ARG A 467 15.98 11.65 15.38
CA ARG A 467 16.45 10.71 16.42
C ARG A 467 17.74 11.20 17.07
N ILE A 468 17.77 11.13 18.40
CA ILE A 468 18.96 11.42 19.20
C ILE A 468 19.45 10.12 19.83
N TYR A 469 20.76 9.92 19.76
CA TYR A 469 21.43 8.75 20.31
C TYR A 469 22.26 9.13 21.52
N LYS A 470 22.17 8.35 22.58
CA LYS A 470 22.99 8.50 23.79
C LYS A 470 23.88 7.29 23.98
N TYR A 471 25.10 7.53 24.42
CA TYR A 471 26.06 6.48 24.75
C TYR A 471 25.56 5.68 25.95
N ALA A 472 25.46 4.36 25.81
CA ALA A 472 25.03 3.43 26.86
C ALA A 472 26.21 2.69 27.51
N GLY A 473 27.37 2.67 26.86
CA GLY A 473 28.53 1.89 27.24
C GLY A 473 28.88 0.83 26.19
N LYS A 474 30.16 0.45 26.10
CA LYS A 474 30.66 -0.50 25.11
C LYS A 474 29.93 -1.84 25.17
N GLY A 475 29.27 -2.23 24.08
CA GLY A 475 28.48 -3.46 23.99
C GLY A 475 27.15 -3.47 24.78
N LEU A 476 26.78 -2.35 25.43
CA LEU A 476 25.53 -2.20 26.18
C LEU A 476 24.42 -1.53 25.37
N GLY A 477 24.71 -1.12 24.14
CA GLY A 477 23.76 -0.55 23.20
C GLY A 477 23.43 -1.47 22.03
N THR A 478 22.63 -0.94 21.11
CA THR A 478 22.25 -1.60 19.85
C THR A 478 22.66 -0.79 18.63
N TYR A 479 23.28 0.38 18.79
CA TYR A 479 23.68 1.24 17.67
C TYR A 479 25.18 1.57 17.70
N LEU A 480 25.77 1.72 16.50
CA LEU A 480 27.13 2.21 16.28
C LEU A 480 27.15 3.32 15.22
N PRO A 481 28.05 4.32 15.34
CA PRO A 481 28.23 5.37 14.34
C PRO A 481 29.07 4.86 13.15
N VAL A 482 28.55 3.87 12.42
CA VAL A 482 29.19 3.24 11.25
C VAL A 482 28.22 3.11 10.09
N ILE A 483 28.76 3.03 8.87
CA ILE A 483 28.06 2.77 7.62
C ILE A 483 28.54 1.42 7.10
N GLN A 484 27.61 0.48 6.88
CA GLN A 484 27.91 -0.78 6.19
C GLN A 484 27.94 -0.52 4.68
N LEU A 485 29.10 -0.74 4.05
CA LEU A 485 29.24 -0.72 2.61
C LEU A 485 28.81 -2.08 2.05
N ILE A 486 27.99 -2.07 1.01
CA ILE A 486 27.48 -3.28 0.35
C ILE A 486 28.26 -3.46 -0.95
N PRO A 487 29.04 -4.53 -1.15
CA PRO A 487 29.74 -4.76 -2.41
C PRO A 487 28.78 -5.17 -3.54
N PRO A 488 29.14 -4.92 -4.82
CA PRO A 488 28.38 -5.42 -5.97
C PRO A 488 28.61 -6.94 -6.14
N GLU A 489 27.52 -7.71 -6.29
CA GLU A 489 27.56 -9.17 -6.45
C GLU A 489 27.32 -9.64 -7.91
N GLN A 490 27.72 -10.87 -8.23
CA GLN A 490 27.43 -11.57 -9.48
C GLN A 490 27.04 -13.03 -9.23
N LYS A 491 25.94 -13.48 -9.86
CA LYS A 491 25.35 -14.82 -9.74
C LYS A 491 25.12 -15.43 -11.11
N GLN A 492 25.66 -16.61 -11.36
CA GLN A 492 25.45 -17.34 -12.60
C GLN A 492 25.15 -18.81 -12.32
N LEU A 493 24.24 -19.38 -13.12
CA LEU A 493 23.91 -20.79 -13.06
C LEU A 493 23.59 -21.31 -14.46
N ILE A 494 24.21 -22.42 -14.83
CA ILE A 494 23.93 -23.16 -16.06
C ILE A 494 23.40 -24.52 -15.67
N THR A 495 22.29 -24.96 -16.28
CA THR A 495 21.79 -26.33 -16.11
C THR A 495 21.57 -27.01 -17.45
N LEU A 496 21.93 -28.29 -17.53
CA LEU A 496 21.61 -29.19 -18.62
C LEU A 496 20.89 -30.39 -18.02
N ASN A 497 19.63 -30.61 -18.41
CA ASN A 497 18.85 -31.74 -17.92
C ASN A 497 18.11 -32.47 -19.03
N GLY A 498 17.70 -33.70 -18.74
CA GLY A 498 16.93 -34.50 -19.67
C GLY A 498 16.11 -35.57 -18.97
N THR A 499 14.93 -35.82 -19.53
CA THR A 499 14.03 -36.92 -19.19
C THR A 499 14.01 -37.92 -20.34
N TYR A 500 14.13 -39.21 -20.05
CA TYR A 500 13.96 -40.29 -21.01
C TYR A 500 12.98 -41.36 -20.50
N SER A 501 11.95 -41.67 -21.30
CA SER A 501 11.01 -42.75 -21.05
C SER A 501 11.51 -44.05 -21.69
N ILE A 502 12.22 -44.88 -20.91
CA ILE A 502 12.75 -46.17 -21.34
C ILE A 502 11.62 -47.10 -21.82
N ALA A 503 10.54 -47.15 -21.04
CA ALA A 503 9.34 -47.93 -21.31
C ALA A 503 8.11 -47.15 -20.85
N LYS A 504 6.90 -47.64 -21.13
CA LYS A 504 5.64 -47.00 -20.68
C LYS A 504 5.57 -46.77 -19.16
N ASN A 505 6.33 -47.56 -18.40
CA ASN A 505 6.31 -47.55 -16.93
C ASN A 505 7.68 -47.18 -16.32
N SER A 506 8.61 -46.60 -17.09
CA SER A 506 9.97 -46.32 -16.60
C SER A 506 10.48 -45.00 -17.14
N LYS A 507 10.93 -44.13 -16.24
CA LYS A 507 11.40 -42.78 -16.55
C LYS A 507 12.71 -42.52 -15.83
N ILE A 508 13.70 -42.03 -16.56
CA ILE A 508 14.95 -41.50 -16.00
C ILE A 508 14.97 -40.00 -16.21
N PHE A 509 15.40 -39.26 -15.20
CA PHE A 509 15.75 -37.85 -15.26
C PHE A 509 17.21 -37.67 -14.82
N GLY A 510 17.94 -36.80 -15.49
CA GLY A 510 19.30 -36.43 -15.12
C GLY A 510 19.51 -34.93 -15.34
N GLU A 511 20.21 -34.28 -14.42
CA GLU A 511 20.56 -32.86 -14.47
C GLU A 511 22.01 -32.64 -14.00
N ILE A 512 22.75 -31.79 -14.70
CA ILE A 512 24.05 -31.27 -14.27
C ILE A 512 23.95 -29.75 -14.21
N ALA A 513 24.54 -29.15 -13.18
CA ALA A 513 24.54 -27.71 -12.95
C ALA A 513 25.95 -27.16 -12.69
N LEU A 514 26.23 -25.97 -13.20
CA LEU A 514 27.47 -25.22 -12.94
C LEU A 514 27.11 -23.83 -12.41
N SER A 515 27.57 -23.50 -11.21
CA SER A 515 27.35 -22.22 -10.55
C SER A 515 28.62 -21.37 -10.52
N ASN A 516 28.46 -20.06 -10.57
CA ASN A 516 29.51 -19.08 -10.30
C ASN A 516 28.90 -17.94 -9.45
N LEU A 517 29.35 -17.79 -8.20
CA LEU A 517 28.92 -16.74 -7.28
C LEU A 517 30.14 -15.92 -6.85
N ASP A 518 30.15 -14.64 -7.22
CA ASP A 518 31.13 -13.65 -6.76
C ASP A 518 30.37 -12.66 -5.86
N ILE A 519 30.66 -12.68 -4.55
CA ILE A 519 29.98 -11.82 -3.58
C ILE A 519 30.60 -10.42 -3.49
N ASN A 520 31.76 -10.20 -4.10
CA ASN A 520 32.43 -8.92 -4.15
C ASN A 520 33.22 -8.72 -5.46
N ARG A 521 32.49 -8.25 -6.48
CA ARG A 521 33.01 -8.03 -7.83
C ARG A 521 34.03 -6.90 -7.95
N ARG A 522 34.29 -6.17 -6.85
CA ARG A 522 35.34 -5.15 -6.73
C ARG A 522 36.66 -5.72 -6.22
N SER A 523 36.66 -6.87 -5.54
CA SER A 523 37.87 -7.47 -5.00
C SER A 523 38.35 -8.67 -5.84
N PRO A 524 39.66 -8.76 -6.16
CA PRO A 524 40.25 -9.97 -6.71
C PRO A 524 40.56 -11.03 -5.64
N ILE A 525 40.51 -10.66 -4.36
CA ILE A 525 40.84 -11.52 -3.21
C ILE A 525 39.72 -12.57 -3.06
N ASP A 526 40.09 -13.80 -2.72
CA ASP A 526 39.20 -14.94 -2.44
C ASP A 526 38.38 -15.54 -3.60
N ASN A 527 38.47 -15.03 -4.84
CA ASN A 527 37.74 -15.55 -6.03
C ASN A 527 37.95 -17.03 -6.41
N GLY A 528 38.83 -17.76 -5.72
CA GLY A 528 39.14 -19.17 -5.99
C GLY A 528 38.01 -20.13 -5.59
N ASP A 529 37.00 -19.70 -4.83
CA ASP A 529 35.90 -20.53 -4.37
C ASP A 529 34.53 -20.21 -5.02
N ASN A 530 34.50 -19.31 -6.01
CA ASN A 530 33.27 -18.84 -6.65
C ASN A 530 32.52 -19.93 -7.46
N THR A 531 33.26 -20.86 -8.08
CA THR A 531 32.71 -21.84 -9.04
C THR A 531 32.46 -23.22 -8.44
N GLY A 532 31.31 -23.83 -8.74
CA GLY A 532 30.96 -25.18 -8.29
C GLY A 532 30.09 -25.96 -9.28
N ILE A 533 30.12 -27.28 -9.16
CA ILE A 533 29.30 -28.22 -9.95
C ILE A 533 28.30 -28.97 -9.05
N ALA A 534 27.15 -29.32 -9.61
CA ALA A 534 26.17 -30.21 -9.01
C ALA A 534 25.58 -31.18 -10.04
N SER A 535 25.06 -32.31 -9.57
CA SER A 535 24.33 -33.27 -10.41
C SER A 535 23.14 -33.88 -9.66
N HIS A 536 22.08 -34.22 -10.39
CA HIS A 536 20.91 -34.89 -9.86
C HIS A 536 20.43 -35.95 -10.85
N ILE A 537 20.22 -37.18 -10.39
CA ILE A 537 19.72 -38.31 -11.18
C ILE A 537 18.51 -38.88 -10.47
N GLU A 538 17.39 -39.07 -11.18
CA GLU A 538 16.16 -39.66 -10.67
C GLU A 538 15.71 -40.81 -11.59
N ILE A 539 15.42 -41.98 -11.01
CA ILE A 539 14.97 -43.17 -11.71
C ILE A 539 13.64 -43.62 -11.10
N ASN A 540 12.57 -43.54 -11.89
CA ASN A 540 11.24 -44.01 -11.52
C ASN A 540 10.86 -45.26 -12.31
N HIS A 541 10.36 -46.29 -11.62
CA HIS A 541 9.86 -47.51 -12.25
C HIS A 541 8.54 -47.95 -11.61
N LEU A 542 7.53 -48.26 -12.43
CA LEU A 542 6.20 -48.71 -12.00
C LEU A 542 5.93 -50.15 -12.46
N ILE A 543 5.67 -51.03 -11.50
CA ILE A 543 5.30 -52.43 -11.73
C ILE A 543 3.83 -52.61 -11.35
N ARG A 544 3.04 -53.18 -12.27
CA ARG A 544 1.67 -53.63 -11.96
C ARG A 544 1.77 -55.07 -11.46
N LEU A 545 1.31 -55.32 -10.23
CA LEU A 545 1.40 -56.63 -9.59
C LEU A 545 0.20 -57.54 -9.95
N ASP A 546 -0.86 -56.98 -10.52
CA ASP A 546 -2.07 -57.69 -10.92
C ASP A 546 -2.56 -57.26 -12.31
N ALA A 547 -3.30 -58.15 -12.97
CA ALA A 547 -3.86 -57.89 -14.30
C ALA A 547 -4.91 -56.76 -14.30
N SER A 548 -5.61 -56.54 -13.18
CA SER A 548 -6.59 -55.44 -13.05
C SER A 548 -5.96 -54.07 -12.78
N GLY A 549 -4.65 -54.01 -12.56
CA GLY A 549 -3.89 -52.77 -12.29
C GLY A 549 -4.20 -52.13 -10.93
N THR A 550 -4.82 -52.87 -10.02
CA THR A 550 -5.25 -52.40 -8.70
C THR A 550 -4.13 -52.41 -7.67
N TRP A 551 -3.11 -53.24 -7.89
CA TRP A 551 -1.88 -53.29 -7.10
C TRP A 551 -0.71 -52.77 -7.94
N GLN A 552 -0.10 -51.69 -7.46
CA GLN A 552 0.98 -51.01 -8.14
C GLN A 552 2.15 -50.84 -7.19
N LEU A 553 3.31 -51.30 -7.60
CA LEU A 553 4.58 -51.11 -6.91
C LEU A 553 5.39 -50.06 -7.68
N LYS A 554 5.71 -48.94 -7.06
CA LYS A 554 6.55 -47.90 -7.63
C LYS A 554 7.89 -47.86 -6.88
N GLY A 555 9.00 -48.00 -7.61
CA GLY A 555 10.34 -47.69 -7.12
C GLY A 555 10.79 -46.31 -7.61
N ASP A 556 11.42 -45.54 -6.74
CA ASP A 556 12.00 -44.24 -7.02
C ASP A 556 13.39 -44.15 -6.37
N ILE A 557 14.42 -43.85 -7.15
CA ILE A 557 15.80 -43.69 -6.66
C ILE A 557 16.31 -42.34 -7.16
N GLN A 558 16.80 -41.52 -6.25
CA GLN A 558 17.35 -40.19 -6.53
C GLN A 558 18.75 -40.08 -5.94
N HIS A 559 19.69 -39.54 -6.70
CA HIS A 559 21.03 -39.20 -6.21
C HIS A 559 21.35 -37.76 -6.57
N GLU A 560 21.69 -36.96 -5.58
CA GLU A 560 22.14 -35.59 -5.72
C GLU A 560 23.57 -35.45 -5.20
N PHE A 561 24.42 -34.78 -5.98
CA PHE A 561 25.77 -34.40 -5.59
C PHE A 561 25.93 -32.90 -5.73
N LEU A 562 26.46 -32.24 -4.70
CA LEU A 562 26.89 -30.84 -4.74
C LEU A 562 28.38 -30.77 -4.39
N SER A 563 29.17 -30.08 -5.19
CA SER A 563 30.54 -29.72 -4.78
C SER A 563 30.53 -28.62 -3.70
N LYS A 564 31.60 -28.53 -2.93
CA LYS A 564 31.78 -27.55 -1.83
C LYS A 564 31.48 -26.09 -2.19
N ASN A 565 31.68 -25.72 -3.45
CA ASN A 565 31.57 -24.35 -3.95
C ASN A 565 30.29 -24.12 -4.77
N PHE A 566 29.38 -25.12 -4.83
CA PHE A 566 28.13 -24.97 -5.56
C PHE A 566 27.18 -24.03 -4.84
N ASN A 567 26.65 -23.04 -5.56
CA ASN A 567 25.70 -22.06 -5.05
C ASN A 567 24.46 -22.01 -5.95
N ALA A 568 23.30 -22.31 -5.38
CA ALA A 568 22.02 -22.18 -6.08
C ALA A 568 21.53 -20.72 -6.06
N LEU A 569 20.70 -20.34 -7.04
CA LEU A 569 20.12 -18.99 -7.12
C LEU A 569 19.15 -18.73 -5.95
N ASN A 570 18.14 -19.60 -5.81
CA ASN A 570 17.24 -19.65 -4.67
C ASN A 570 17.23 -21.09 -4.11
N PRO A 571 16.78 -21.32 -2.86
CA PRO A 571 16.68 -22.65 -2.28
C PRO A 571 15.88 -23.61 -3.17
N PHE A 572 16.43 -24.81 -3.40
CA PHE A 572 15.78 -25.89 -4.16
C PHE A 572 15.36 -27.08 -3.28
N ARG A 573 16.01 -27.27 -2.12
CA ARG A 573 15.62 -28.26 -1.11
C ARG A 573 14.44 -27.78 -0.28
N SER A 574 13.76 -28.73 0.39
CA SER A 574 12.66 -28.44 1.32
C SER A 574 13.05 -27.35 2.33
N PRO A 575 12.12 -26.45 2.72
CA PRO A 575 12.45 -25.40 3.67
C PRO A 575 12.89 -25.93 5.04
N GLU A 576 12.52 -27.17 5.38
CA GLU A 576 12.85 -27.86 6.63
C GLU A 576 14.08 -28.78 6.51
N PHE A 577 14.77 -28.80 5.35
CA PHE A 577 15.87 -29.74 5.08
C PHE A 577 16.96 -29.74 6.17
N THR A 578 17.44 -28.56 6.55
CA THR A 578 18.49 -28.41 7.57
C THR A 578 18.08 -28.99 8.93
N ARG A 579 16.81 -28.88 9.28
CA ARG A 579 16.26 -29.46 10.51
C ARG A 579 16.08 -30.97 10.37
N ASP A 580 15.49 -31.42 9.26
CA ASP A 580 15.24 -32.84 8.99
C ASP A 580 16.51 -33.69 8.92
N TRP A 581 17.67 -33.05 8.75
CA TRP A 581 19.00 -33.67 8.78
C TRP A 581 19.88 -33.20 9.96
N ASN A 582 19.41 -32.33 10.85
CA ASN A 582 20.20 -31.77 11.96
C ASN A 582 21.55 -31.14 11.55
N THR A 583 21.58 -30.44 10.41
CA THR A 583 22.82 -29.86 9.86
C THR A 583 23.00 -28.37 10.20
N GLY A 584 22.11 -27.80 11.01
CA GLY A 584 22.08 -26.35 11.29
C GLY A 584 23.29 -25.77 12.02
N LEU A 585 24.10 -26.60 12.69
CA LEU A 585 25.35 -26.17 13.35
C LEU A 585 26.57 -26.28 12.43
N ILE A 586 26.43 -26.87 11.23
CA ILE A 586 27.52 -27.10 10.30
C ILE A 586 27.60 -25.91 9.35
N THR A 587 28.49 -24.97 9.65
CA THR A 587 28.69 -23.75 8.85
C THR A 587 29.72 -23.93 7.72
N SER A 588 30.61 -24.92 7.84
CA SER A 588 31.65 -25.18 6.85
C SER A 588 31.10 -25.74 5.53
N ARG A 589 31.70 -25.32 4.42
CA ARG A 589 31.44 -25.86 3.07
C ARG A 589 32.22 -27.16 2.85
N ALA A 590 31.59 -28.15 2.21
CA ALA A 590 32.20 -29.41 1.78
C ALA A 590 31.31 -30.05 0.70
N ASP A 591 31.83 -31.07 0.01
CA ASP A 591 31.05 -31.82 -0.97
C ASP A 591 29.90 -32.56 -0.27
N GLU A 592 28.71 -32.55 -0.89
CA GLU A 592 27.48 -33.12 -0.35
C GLU A 592 26.96 -34.22 -1.29
N ASN A 593 26.62 -35.38 -0.73
CA ASN A 593 25.98 -36.50 -1.43
C ASN A 593 24.66 -36.83 -0.73
N LEU A 594 23.56 -36.88 -1.49
CA LEU A 594 22.23 -37.21 -1.00
C LEU A 594 21.63 -38.31 -1.86
N LEU A 595 21.43 -39.49 -1.28
CA LEU A 595 20.73 -40.62 -1.88
C LEU A 595 19.34 -40.73 -1.25
N LEU A 596 18.29 -40.79 -2.08
CA LEU A 596 16.92 -41.06 -1.66
C LEU A 596 16.42 -42.29 -2.41
N ALA A 597 16.03 -43.34 -1.72
CA ALA A 597 15.44 -44.54 -2.31
C ALA A 597 14.07 -44.79 -1.68
N LYS A 598 13.02 -44.83 -2.49
CA LYS A 598 11.64 -45.00 -2.04
C LYS A 598 10.96 -46.14 -2.80
N ILE A 599 10.26 -46.98 -2.05
CA ILE A 599 9.37 -48.02 -2.58
C ILE A 599 7.95 -47.74 -2.08
N SER A 600 7.00 -47.68 -3.00
CA SER A 600 5.58 -47.38 -2.75
C SER A 600 4.70 -48.51 -3.27
N LEU A 601 3.91 -49.13 -2.39
CA LEU A 601 2.88 -50.11 -2.74
C LEU A 601 1.50 -49.46 -2.61
N THR A 602 0.74 -49.44 -3.70
CA THR A 602 -0.64 -48.94 -3.73
C THR A 602 -1.58 -50.09 -4.04
N GLY A 603 -2.66 -50.25 -3.27
CA GLY A 603 -3.64 -51.34 -3.41
C GLY A 603 -5.09 -50.87 -3.50
N LYS A 604 -6.04 -51.81 -3.41
CA LYS A 604 -7.49 -51.50 -3.35
C LYS A 604 -7.85 -50.72 -2.07
N SER A 605 -8.98 -49.99 -2.13
CA SER A 605 -9.55 -49.26 -0.98
C SER A 605 -8.59 -48.24 -0.34
N GLY A 606 -7.88 -47.47 -1.18
CA GLY A 606 -7.03 -46.37 -0.71
C GLY A 606 -5.85 -46.78 0.18
N LEU A 607 -5.43 -48.07 0.15
CA LEU A 607 -4.22 -48.54 0.82
C LEU A 607 -2.98 -48.03 0.07
N ASN A 608 -2.10 -47.34 0.79
CA ASN A 608 -0.79 -46.92 0.28
C ASN A 608 0.26 -47.11 1.38
N ILE A 609 1.34 -47.83 1.05
CA ILE A 609 2.46 -48.10 1.95
C ILE A 609 3.73 -47.61 1.26
N ASP A 610 4.45 -46.69 1.90
CA ASP A 610 5.75 -46.22 1.42
C ASP A 610 6.84 -46.56 2.43
N TYR A 611 7.97 -47.08 1.93
CA TYR A 611 9.22 -47.19 2.67
C TYR A 611 10.29 -46.36 1.95
N GLY A 612 11.02 -45.54 2.70
CA GLY A 612 12.12 -44.72 2.20
C GLY A 612 13.40 -44.97 2.97
N TYR A 613 14.50 -45.16 2.26
CA TYR A 613 15.86 -45.15 2.76
C TYR A 613 16.59 -43.95 2.16
N ASN A 614 17.12 -43.08 3.02
CA ASN A 614 17.82 -41.88 2.60
C ASN A 614 19.19 -41.84 3.26
N SER A 615 20.23 -41.47 2.53
CA SER A 615 21.59 -41.24 3.04
C SER A 615 22.03 -39.83 2.67
N TYR A 616 22.59 -39.10 3.62
CA TYR A 616 23.16 -37.77 3.40
C TYR A 616 24.56 -37.71 3.99
N GLU A 617 25.53 -37.37 3.17
CA GLU A 617 26.92 -37.19 3.56
C GLU A 617 27.39 -35.80 3.16
N LYS A 618 28.08 -35.13 4.07
CA LYS A 618 28.85 -33.93 3.83
C LYS A 618 30.30 -34.24 4.19
N HIS A 619 31.15 -34.31 3.18
CA HIS A 619 32.47 -34.94 3.25
C HIS A 619 33.28 -34.48 4.48
N ASN A 620 33.76 -35.44 5.28
CA ASN A 620 34.48 -35.26 6.57
C ASN A 620 33.76 -34.46 7.67
N LEU A 621 32.57 -33.93 7.42
CA LEU A 621 31.84 -33.09 8.38
C LEU A 621 30.64 -33.82 8.99
N TYR A 622 29.87 -34.56 8.17
CA TYR A 622 28.62 -35.18 8.60
C TYR A 622 28.24 -36.41 7.76
N THR A 623 27.66 -37.42 8.42
CA THR A 623 27.02 -38.57 7.79
C THR A 623 25.71 -38.87 8.48
N GLY A 624 24.63 -39.07 7.73
CA GLY A 624 23.31 -39.37 8.26
C GLY A 624 22.56 -40.40 7.42
N THR A 625 21.92 -41.36 8.09
CA THR A 625 21.03 -42.34 7.46
C THR A 625 19.64 -42.18 8.03
N LYS A 626 18.64 -42.17 7.15
CA LYS A 626 17.27 -41.83 7.51
C LYS A 626 16.29 -42.82 6.89
N HIS A 627 15.46 -43.41 7.73
CA HIS A 627 14.41 -44.34 7.33
C HIS A 627 13.04 -43.68 7.53
N SER A 628 12.21 -43.67 6.50
CA SER A 628 10.85 -43.14 6.56
C SER A 628 9.83 -44.21 6.22
N GLY A 629 8.73 -44.28 6.96
CA GLY A 629 7.58 -45.12 6.67
C GLY A 629 6.32 -44.28 6.55
N LEU A 630 5.49 -44.54 5.54
CA LEU A 630 4.14 -44.02 5.43
C LEU A 630 3.18 -45.19 5.25
N PHE A 631 2.12 -45.24 6.04
CA PHE A 631 1.01 -46.16 5.85
C PHE A 631 -0.28 -45.36 5.86
N ASN A 632 -1.01 -45.42 4.75
CA ASN A 632 -2.30 -44.81 4.55
C ASN A 632 -3.32 -45.91 4.28
N TYR A 633 -4.43 -45.89 5.01
CA TYR A 633 -5.56 -46.78 4.80
C TYR A 633 -6.87 -46.00 4.93
N GLN A 634 -7.70 -46.05 3.89
CA GLN A 634 -8.97 -45.33 3.86
C GLN A 634 -10.11 -46.22 3.38
N SER A 635 -11.00 -46.58 4.30
CA SER A 635 -12.28 -47.24 4.02
C SER A 635 -13.44 -46.24 4.08
N ALA A 636 -14.68 -46.72 3.86
CA ALA A 636 -15.88 -45.90 3.95
C ALA A 636 -16.06 -45.23 5.34
N ARG A 637 -15.63 -45.90 6.42
CA ARG A 637 -15.79 -45.42 7.81
C ARG A 637 -14.50 -45.08 8.52
N PHE A 638 -13.37 -45.66 8.14
CA PHE A 638 -12.12 -45.52 8.88
C PHE A 638 -11.03 -44.93 7.99
N LYS A 639 -10.33 -43.92 8.51
CA LYS A 639 -9.12 -43.34 7.93
C LYS A 639 -7.99 -43.48 8.93
N LEU A 640 -6.88 -44.07 8.51
CA LEU A 640 -5.65 -44.14 9.28
C LEU A 640 -4.49 -43.72 8.41
N ARG A 641 -3.69 -42.78 8.89
CA ARG A 641 -2.45 -42.37 8.28
C ARG A 641 -1.37 -42.34 9.36
N THR A 642 -0.33 -43.14 9.18
CA THR A 642 0.85 -43.17 10.05
C THR A 642 2.08 -42.83 9.24
N PHE A 643 2.81 -41.81 9.66
CA PHE A 643 4.10 -41.43 9.12
C PHE A 643 5.13 -41.56 10.23
N SER A 644 6.29 -42.12 9.92
CA SER A 644 7.43 -42.16 10.83
C SER A 644 8.70 -41.85 10.09
N ASN A 645 9.62 -41.17 10.76
CA ASN A 645 10.92 -40.84 10.23
C ASN A 645 11.97 -41.00 11.32
N LEU A 646 13.02 -41.78 11.05
CA LEU A 646 14.12 -42.04 11.98
C LEU A 646 15.44 -41.70 11.30
N LEU A 647 16.10 -40.64 11.74
CA LEU A 647 17.45 -40.26 11.35
C LEU A 647 18.45 -40.69 12.43
N ASN A 648 19.52 -41.36 12.02
CA ASN A 648 20.73 -41.50 12.80
C ASN A 648 21.85 -40.75 12.08
N SER A 649 22.60 -39.92 12.79
CA SER A 649 23.68 -39.16 12.18
C SER A 649 24.86 -38.94 13.11
N THR A 650 26.01 -38.69 12.51
CA THR A 650 27.26 -38.33 13.18
C THR A 650 27.81 -37.09 12.50
N SER A 651 28.23 -36.10 13.29
CA SER A 651 28.89 -34.89 12.83
C SER A 651 30.22 -34.75 13.58
N ALA A 652 31.31 -34.98 12.85
CA ALA A 652 32.66 -34.80 13.39
C ALA A 652 32.96 -33.31 13.66
N TYR A 653 32.43 -32.42 12.81
CA TYR A 653 32.64 -30.97 12.90
C TYR A 653 32.14 -30.37 14.21
N SER A 654 30.96 -30.82 14.66
CA SER A 654 30.31 -30.30 15.85
C SER A 654 30.38 -31.26 17.04
N ASP A 655 31.26 -32.27 16.96
CA ASP A 655 31.46 -33.29 17.99
C ASP A 655 30.11 -33.83 18.53
N GLN A 656 29.28 -34.38 17.63
CA GLN A 656 27.98 -34.92 18.02
C GLN A 656 27.49 -36.14 17.24
N THR A 657 26.80 -37.04 17.94
CA THR A 657 25.90 -38.05 17.35
C THR A 657 24.46 -37.65 17.59
N THR A 658 23.56 -38.05 16.71
CA THR A 658 22.15 -37.70 16.80
C THR A 658 21.27 -38.87 16.42
N ARG A 659 20.21 -39.05 17.20
CA ARG A 659 19.09 -39.92 16.89
C ARG A 659 17.82 -39.07 16.91
N PHE A 660 17.19 -38.94 15.75
CA PHE A 660 16.03 -38.07 15.56
C PHE A 660 14.85 -38.87 15.02
N PHE A 661 13.84 -39.06 15.87
CA PHE A 661 12.61 -39.79 15.54
C PHE A 661 11.39 -38.86 15.50
N ARG A 662 10.58 -38.98 14.45
CA ARG A 662 9.38 -38.15 14.22
C ARG A 662 8.19 -38.99 13.77
N PRO A 663 7.34 -39.45 14.70
CA PRO A 663 6.07 -40.09 14.37
C PRO A 663 4.93 -39.07 14.22
N ASN A 664 4.07 -39.29 13.23
CA ASN A 664 2.78 -38.61 13.06
C ASN A 664 1.71 -39.66 12.77
N ILE A 665 0.73 -39.81 13.65
CA ILE A 665 -0.35 -40.79 13.55
C ILE A 665 -1.65 -40.04 13.58
N THR A 666 -2.47 -40.22 12.54
CA THR A 666 -3.80 -39.62 12.44
C THR A 666 -4.82 -40.73 12.18
N SER A 667 -5.85 -40.80 13.00
CA SER A 667 -6.93 -41.77 12.89
C SER A 667 -8.28 -41.06 12.97
N ALA A 668 -9.23 -41.48 12.16
CA ALA A 668 -10.59 -40.97 12.18
C ALA A 668 -11.59 -42.09 11.88
N TYR A 669 -12.68 -42.12 12.64
CA TYR A 669 -13.78 -43.06 12.48
C TYR A 669 -15.11 -42.32 12.31
N LYS A 670 -15.85 -42.65 11.25
CA LYS A 670 -17.22 -42.17 11.01
C LYS A 670 -18.21 -43.08 11.73
N ILE A 671 -19.02 -42.48 12.60
CA ILE A 671 -19.81 -43.21 13.61
C ILE A 671 -20.99 -43.97 12.97
N ASP A 672 -21.62 -43.45 11.91
CA ASP A 672 -22.80 -44.10 11.29
C ASP A 672 -22.68 -44.34 9.76
N LYS A 673 -23.66 -45.05 9.18
CA LYS A 673 -23.66 -45.54 7.77
C LYS A 673 -24.12 -44.46 6.76
N GLY A 674 -24.72 -43.36 7.21
CA GLY A 674 -25.08 -42.17 6.44
C GLY A 674 -24.36 -40.90 6.94
N GLY A 675 -23.22 -41.07 7.61
CA GLY A 675 -22.90 -40.31 8.82
C GLY A 675 -22.29 -38.93 8.70
N ASN A 676 -22.86 -38.08 9.54
CA ASN A 676 -22.50 -36.70 9.75
C ASN A 676 -21.32 -36.57 10.73
N TRP A 677 -21.25 -37.40 11.79
CA TRP A 677 -20.21 -37.34 12.83
C TRP A 677 -18.99 -38.22 12.56
N SER A 678 -17.82 -37.67 12.88
CA SER A 678 -16.51 -38.32 12.89
C SER A 678 -15.78 -38.01 14.19
N ILE A 679 -15.22 -39.06 14.80
CA ILE A 679 -14.29 -38.93 15.92
C ILE A 679 -12.89 -39.23 15.40
N GLY A 680 -11.90 -38.44 15.80
CA GLY A 680 -10.52 -38.66 15.41
C GLY A 680 -9.53 -38.34 16.51
N ALA A 681 -8.36 -38.93 16.36
CA ALA A 681 -7.21 -38.71 17.22
C ALA A 681 -5.96 -38.53 16.37
N GLU A 682 -5.12 -37.60 16.78
CA GLU A 682 -3.84 -37.28 16.19
C GLU A 682 -2.75 -37.32 17.28
N TYR A 683 -1.66 -38.00 16.98
CA TYR A 683 -0.44 -37.97 17.76
C TYR A 683 0.68 -37.45 16.86
N ASP A 684 1.31 -36.35 17.26
CA ASP A 684 2.48 -35.80 16.60
C ASP A 684 3.63 -35.74 17.61
N GLY A 685 4.77 -36.30 17.24
CA GLY A 685 5.90 -36.44 18.14
C GLY A 685 7.22 -36.12 17.47
N GLU A 686 8.15 -35.68 18.31
CA GLU A 686 9.53 -35.40 17.95
C GLU A 686 10.41 -35.84 19.10
N SER A 687 11.48 -36.57 18.81
CA SER A 687 12.53 -36.86 19.77
C SER A 687 13.87 -36.74 19.08
N ASN A 688 14.58 -35.66 19.35
CA ASN A 688 15.89 -35.34 18.80
C ASN A 688 16.94 -35.36 19.91
N THR A 689 17.59 -36.50 20.09
CA THR A 689 18.63 -36.68 21.11
C THR A 689 19.99 -36.49 20.49
N ILE A 690 20.74 -35.50 20.97
CA ILE A 690 22.08 -35.13 20.50
C ILE A 690 23.08 -35.38 21.62
N ARG A 691 24.13 -36.18 21.37
CA ARG A 691 25.18 -36.49 22.34
C ARG A 691 26.55 -36.06 21.84
N GLY A 692 27.43 -35.63 22.74
CA GLY A 692 28.84 -35.39 22.39
C GLY A 692 29.56 -36.67 21.99
N ILE A 693 30.41 -36.67 20.96
CA ILE A 693 31.18 -37.88 20.60
C ILE A 693 32.25 -38.12 21.65
N SER A 694 32.97 -37.07 22.06
CA SER A 694 34.04 -37.19 23.05
C SER A 694 33.57 -37.36 24.50
N THR A 695 32.41 -36.78 24.84
CA THR A 695 31.90 -36.76 26.23
C THR A 695 30.79 -37.78 26.50
N ASP A 696 30.14 -38.31 25.47
CA ASP A 696 28.90 -39.12 25.56
C ASP A 696 27.78 -38.49 26.42
N THR A 697 27.81 -37.16 26.59
CA THR A 697 26.82 -36.42 27.37
C THR A 697 25.73 -35.85 26.48
N LEU A 698 24.51 -35.77 27.02
CA LEU A 698 23.37 -35.17 26.31
C LEU A 698 23.60 -33.65 26.14
N ARG A 699 23.57 -33.16 24.90
CA ARG A 699 23.74 -31.74 24.61
C ARG A 699 22.46 -30.96 24.93
N LYS A 700 22.61 -29.71 25.39
CA LYS A 700 21.51 -28.76 25.67
C LYS A 700 20.56 -28.52 24.50
N THR A 701 21.03 -28.72 23.27
CA THR A 701 20.24 -28.59 22.04
C THR A 701 19.30 -29.78 21.78
N SER A 702 19.40 -30.85 22.57
CA SER A 702 18.46 -31.98 22.48
C SER A 702 17.06 -31.56 22.92
N TYR A 703 16.07 -32.01 22.16
CA TYR A 703 14.68 -31.57 22.31
C TYR A 703 13.73 -32.69 21.94
N ALA A 704 12.60 -32.79 22.63
CA ALA A 704 11.51 -33.67 22.26
C ALA A 704 10.16 -33.00 22.54
N TYR A 705 9.13 -33.38 21.78
CA TYR A 705 7.76 -33.07 22.14
C TYR A 705 6.80 -34.23 21.84
N HIS A 706 5.69 -34.21 22.56
CA HIS A 706 4.54 -35.08 22.33
C HIS A 706 3.28 -34.24 22.30
N LEU A 707 2.58 -34.23 21.17
CA LEU A 707 1.27 -33.63 20.98
C LEU A 707 0.24 -34.74 20.80
N ILE A 708 -0.80 -34.74 21.63
CA ILE A 708 -1.98 -35.57 21.46
C ILE A 708 -3.16 -34.65 21.24
N LYS A 709 -3.90 -34.86 20.14
CA LYS A 709 -5.11 -34.11 19.79
C LYS A 709 -6.26 -35.07 19.58
N ALA A 710 -7.35 -34.89 20.29
CA ALA A 710 -8.61 -35.58 20.04
C ALA A 710 -9.61 -34.59 19.45
N TYR A 711 -10.39 -35.01 18.47
CA TYR A 711 -11.42 -34.17 17.88
C TYR A 711 -12.70 -34.93 17.57
N LEU A 712 -13.80 -34.20 17.65
CA LEU A 712 -15.12 -34.60 17.22
C LEU A 712 -15.58 -33.58 16.19
N ALA A 713 -15.83 -34.04 14.96
CA ALA A 713 -16.26 -33.19 13.86
C ALA A 713 -17.51 -33.75 13.21
N SER A 714 -18.45 -32.89 12.84
CA SER A 714 -19.65 -33.26 12.11
C SER A 714 -19.88 -32.35 10.92
N ASP A 715 -20.12 -32.94 9.75
CA ASP A 715 -20.63 -32.25 8.57
C ASP A 715 -22.07 -32.71 8.36
N PHE A 716 -23.02 -32.12 9.11
CA PHE A 716 -24.41 -32.56 9.12
C PHE A 716 -25.09 -32.52 7.75
N ASN A 717 -24.72 -31.51 6.98
CA ASN A 717 -25.05 -31.30 5.58
C ASN A 717 -24.16 -30.16 5.06
N LYS A 718 -24.45 -29.63 3.88
CA LYS A 718 -23.74 -28.46 3.32
C LYS A 718 -23.94 -27.17 4.13
N ASP A 719 -24.94 -27.16 5.02
CA ASP A 719 -25.45 -25.99 5.71
C ASP A 719 -25.04 -25.94 7.19
N PHE A 720 -24.69 -27.06 7.82
CA PHE A 720 -24.26 -27.09 9.22
C PHE A 720 -23.06 -28.01 9.44
N ALA A 721 -21.98 -27.44 9.97
CA ALA A 721 -20.77 -28.15 10.35
C ALA A 721 -20.29 -27.68 11.72
N LEU A 722 -19.74 -28.60 12.51
CA LEU A 722 -19.21 -28.34 13.85
C LEU A 722 -17.93 -29.15 14.06
N LYS A 723 -16.93 -28.55 14.70
CA LYS A 723 -15.68 -29.19 15.10
C LYS A 723 -15.32 -28.75 16.51
N ILE A 724 -15.03 -29.75 17.35
CA ILE A 724 -14.50 -29.57 18.69
C ILE A 724 -13.19 -30.36 18.73
N ALA A 725 -12.08 -29.73 19.12
CA ALA A 725 -10.83 -30.42 19.30
C ALA A 725 -10.12 -29.97 20.58
N TYR A 726 -9.52 -30.92 21.27
CA TYR A 726 -8.69 -30.67 22.45
C TYR A 726 -7.31 -31.26 22.21
N SER A 727 -6.26 -30.49 22.48
CA SER A 727 -4.89 -30.96 22.35
C SER A 727 -4.03 -30.62 23.55
N VAL A 728 -3.09 -31.51 23.85
CA VAL A 728 -2.08 -31.34 24.90
C VAL A 728 -0.72 -31.58 24.27
N ARG A 729 0.18 -30.62 24.43
CA ARG A 729 1.58 -30.71 24.02
C ARG A 729 2.50 -30.64 25.22
N ASN A 730 3.41 -31.60 25.32
CA ASN A 730 4.50 -31.57 26.30
C ASN A 730 5.82 -31.38 25.58
N ASP A 731 6.59 -30.38 25.99
CA ASP A 731 7.94 -30.12 25.47
C ASP A 731 8.99 -30.54 26.50
N PHE A 732 10.04 -31.21 26.03
CA PHE A 732 11.14 -31.72 26.84
C PHE A 732 12.48 -31.18 26.36
N PHE A 733 13.31 -30.71 27.28
CA PHE A 733 14.63 -30.14 27.02
C PHE A 733 15.71 -30.86 27.84
N ALA A 734 16.93 -30.87 27.35
CA ALA A 734 18.04 -31.52 28.03
C ALA A 734 18.48 -30.76 29.30
N ARG A 735 18.61 -31.52 30.39
CA ARG A 735 19.27 -31.09 31.63
C ARG A 735 20.14 -32.23 32.12
N ILE A 736 21.44 -31.98 32.28
CA ILE A 736 22.44 -33.01 32.60
C ILE A 736 22.41 -34.08 31.49
N ASP A 737 21.96 -35.31 31.77
CA ASP A 737 21.96 -36.43 30.82
C ASP A 737 20.55 -36.94 30.47
N GLN A 738 19.51 -36.19 30.80
CA GLN A 738 18.12 -36.58 30.54
C GLN A 738 17.27 -35.43 29.99
N LEU A 739 16.20 -35.77 29.29
CA LEU A 739 15.19 -34.83 28.82
C LEU A 739 14.14 -34.62 29.92
N TYR A 740 13.98 -33.38 30.37
CA TYR A 740 12.98 -32.99 31.38
C TYR A 740 11.86 -32.21 30.72
N LYS A 741 10.62 -32.47 31.17
CA LYS A 741 9.45 -31.71 30.74
C LYS A 741 9.60 -30.26 31.18
N ALA A 742 9.80 -29.35 30.24
CA ALA A 742 10.03 -27.93 30.53
C ALA A 742 8.75 -27.09 30.40
N SER A 743 7.82 -27.52 29.54
CA SER A 743 6.53 -26.83 29.38
C SER A 743 5.41 -27.78 28.96
N GLU A 744 4.18 -27.36 29.24
CA GLU A 744 2.94 -28.00 28.81
C GLU A 744 2.04 -26.95 28.16
N ALA A 745 1.44 -27.28 27.01
CA ALA A 745 0.43 -26.45 26.39
C ALA A 745 -0.88 -27.22 26.21
N ARG A 746 -2.00 -26.62 26.63
CA ARG A 746 -3.35 -27.16 26.46
C ARG A 746 -4.14 -26.24 25.54
N GLU A 747 -4.81 -26.81 24.55
CA GLU A 747 -5.54 -26.04 23.54
C GLU A 747 -6.92 -26.63 23.31
N LEU A 748 -7.94 -25.78 23.33
CA LEU A 748 -9.32 -26.10 22.99
C LEU A 748 -9.73 -25.29 21.76
N GLU A 749 -10.04 -26.00 20.68
CA GLU A 749 -10.51 -25.46 19.40
C GLU A 749 -12.00 -25.76 19.25
N LEU A 750 -12.78 -24.73 18.99
CA LEU A 750 -14.21 -24.82 18.72
C LEU A 750 -14.48 -24.07 17.41
N ALA A 751 -15.02 -24.74 16.40
CA ALA A 751 -15.33 -24.10 15.12
C ALA A 751 -16.64 -24.63 14.55
N GLY A 752 -17.37 -23.79 13.82
CA GLY A 752 -18.59 -24.21 13.18
C GLY A 752 -19.05 -23.28 12.07
N LYS A 753 -19.91 -23.81 11.22
CA LYS A 753 -20.63 -23.09 10.18
C LYS A 753 -22.10 -23.48 10.25
N TRP A 754 -23.00 -22.50 10.20
CA TRP A 754 -24.44 -22.69 10.24
C TRP A 754 -25.17 -21.73 9.29
N LEU A 755 -25.45 -22.23 8.10
CA LEU A 755 -26.37 -21.66 7.12
C LEU A 755 -27.80 -22.14 7.43
N ALA A 756 -28.41 -21.63 8.51
CA ALA A 756 -29.75 -22.05 8.93
C ALA A 756 -30.81 -21.86 7.83
N SER A 757 -30.61 -20.88 6.94
CA SER A 757 -31.38 -20.66 5.71
C SER A 757 -30.66 -19.63 4.82
N SER A 758 -31.23 -19.29 3.66
CA SER A 758 -30.80 -18.11 2.87
C SER A 758 -30.89 -16.76 3.62
N ARG A 759 -31.46 -16.78 4.84
CA ARG A 759 -31.66 -15.63 5.69
C ARG A 759 -30.71 -15.56 6.88
N SER A 760 -29.94 -16.61 7.18
CA SER A 760 -29.07 -16.66 8.35
C SER A 760 -27.86 -17.53 8.05
N ASP A 761 -26.69 -16.91 8.01
CA ASP A 761 -25.39 -17.54 7.78
C ASP A 761 -24.44 -17.14 8.91
N LEU A 762 -23.97 -18.12 9.68
CA LEU A 762 -23.08 -17.95 10.82
C LEU A 762 -21.84 -18.81 10.61
N SER A 763 -20.65 -18.23 10.71
CA SER A 763 -19.41 -18.98 10.84
C SER A 763 -18.61 -18.48 12.03
N TRP A 764 -18.03 -19.39 12.79
CA TRP A 764 -17.26 -19.02 13.97
C TRP A 764 -16.12 -20.00 14.23
N SER A 765 -15.07 -19.51 14.84
CA SER A 765 -13.92 -20.29 15.32
C SER A 765 -13.34 -19.61 16.55
N VAL A 766 -13.13 -20.35 17.63
CA VAL A 766 -12.51 -19.88 18.87
C VAL A 766 -11.47 -20.90 19.29
N THR A 767 -10.27 -20.43 19.59
CA THR A 767 -9.17 -21.24 20.10
C THR A 767 -8.68 -20.63 21.40
N GLY A 768 -8.83 -21.37 22.49
CA GLY A 768 -8.24 -21.04 23.79
C GLY A 768 -7.01 -21.90 24.03
N ARG A 769 -5.88 -21.28 24.34
CA ARG A 769 -4.61 -21.95 24.60
C ARG A 769 -4.02 -21.49 25.92
N HIS A 770 -3.56 -22.43 26.74
CA HIS A 770 -2.81 -22.17 27.96
C HIS A 770 -1.44 -22.82 27.86
N LEU A 771 -0.37 -22.02 27.95
CA LEU A 771 1.02 -22.47 28.04
C LEU A 771 1.51 -22.33 29.47
N ASP A 772 2.02 -23.42 30.04
CA ASP A 772 2.65 -23.49 31.34
C ASP A 772 4.15 -23.74 31.19
N ILE A 773 4.98 -22.83 31.73
CA ILE A 773 6.42 -23.03 31.89
C ILE A 773 6.67 -23.71 33.23
N ILE A 774 7.10 -24.97 33.20
CA ILE A 774 7.28 -25.82 34.38
C ILE A 774 8.69 -25.64 34.97
N VAL A 775 9.70 -25.46 34.11
CA VAL A 775 11.11 -25.32 34.52
C VAL A 775 11.69 -24.03 33.94
N ASN A 776 11.65 -22.95 34.73
CA ASN A 776 12.11 -21.61 34.32
C ASN A 776 13.59 -21.58 33.91
N ASP A 777 14.46 -22.34 34.56
CA ASP A 777 15.90 -22.36 34.23
C ASP A 777 16.18 -22.89 32.82
N LEU A 778 15.31 -23.74 32.28
CA LEU A 778 15.43 -24.25 30.91
C LEU A 778 14.86 -23.26 29.89
N LEU A 779 13.92 -22.40 30.30
CA LEU A 779 13.19 -21.45 29.47
C LEU A 779 13.15 -20.05 30.11
N PRO A 780 14.31 -19.40 30.36
CA PRO A 780 14.38 -18.20 31.19
C PRO A 780 13.72 -16.95 30.56
N ASN A 781 13.52 -16.96 29.25
CA ASN A 781 12.91 -15.87 28.49
C ASN A 781 11.42 -16.08 28.21
N ASP A 782 10.86 -17.25 28.56
CA ASP A 782 9.47 -17.59 28.33
C ASP A 782 8.66 -17.45 29.63
N LYS A 783 7.39 -17.08 29.51
CA LYS A 783 6.47 -16.97 30.65
C LYS A 783 5.19 -17.73 30.34
N SER A 784 4.59 -18.33 31.37
CA SER A 784 3.26 -18.94 31.25
C SER A 784 2.27 -17.91 30.76
N LYS A 785 1.38 -18.32 29.85
CA LYS A 785 0.46 -17.39 29.17
C LYS A 785 -0.84 -18.08 28.80
N GLN A 786 -1.92 -17.30 28.83
CA GLN A 786 -3.20 -17.65 28.23
C GLN A 786 -3.40 -16.83 26.95
N THR A 787 -3.81 -17.50 25.88
CA THR A 787 -4.07 -16.88 24.58
C THR A 787 -5.46 -17.28 24.11
N VAL A 788 -6.27 -16.30 23.71
CA VAL A 788 -7.58 -16.52 23.10
C VAL A 788 -7.58 -15.91 21.71
N LEU A 789 -7.77 -16.75 20.70
CA LEU A 789 -7.98 -16.33 19.32
C LEU A 789 -9.44 -16.65 18.94
N GLY A 790 -10.06 -15.78 18.15
CA GLY A 790 -11.44 -16.00 17.76
C GLY A 790 -11.85 -15.18 16.55
N ARG A 791 -12.79 -15.74 15.81
CA ARG A 791 -13.45 -15.13 14.65
C ARG A 791 -14.91 -15.55 14.66
N LEU A 792 -15.82 -14.61 14.46
CA LEU A 792 -17.25 -14.83 14.34
C LEU A 792 -17.76 -13.92 13.23
N ASP A 793 -18.38 -14.50 12.22
CA ASP A 793 -19.02 -13.79 11.11
C ASP A 793 -20.49 -14.24 11.06
N TYR A 794 -21.42 -13.29 11.18
CA TYR A 794 -22.86 -13.55 11.20
C TYR A 794 -23.60 -12.61 10.25
N SER A 795 -24.33 -13.18 9.29
CA SER A 795 -25.20 -12.46 8.38
C SER A 795 -26.65 -12.91 8.61
N PHE A 796 -27.52 -11.96 8.90
CA PHE A 796 -28.92 -12.21 9.22
C PHE A 796 -29.84 -11.31 8.40
N SER A 797 -30.94 -11.86 7.91
CA SER A 797 -32.02 -11.12 7.31
C SER A 797 -33.38 -11.66 7.75
N ALA A 798 -34.33 -10.77 8.02
CA ALA A 798 -35.68 -11.18 8.40
C ALA A 798 -36.72 -10.28 7.72
N ILE A 799 -37.97 -10.76 7.74
CA ILE A 799 -39.16 -10.04 7.29
C ILE A 799 -38.98 -9.47 5.87
N ASN A 800 -38.78 -10.35 4.88
CA ASN A 800 -38.53 -10.02 3.47
C ASN A 800 -37.35 -9.05 3.26
N GLN A 801 -36.25 -9.26 3.97
CA GLN A 801 -35.07 -8.38 3.98
C GLN A 801 -35.35 -6.96 4.52
N GLY A 802 -36.46 -6.77 5.24
CA GLY A 802 -36.74 -5.54 5.97
C GLY A 802 -35.85 -5.37 7.19
N ILE A 803 -35.37 -6.45 7.81
CA ILE A 803 -34.30 -6.40 8.81
C ILE A 803 -33.09 -7.07 8.19
N ARG A 804 -31.93 -6.42 8.22
CA ARG A 804 -30.65 -6.99 7.81
C ARG A 804 -29.59 -6.65 8.84
N SER A 805 -28.80 -7.62 9.27
CA SER A 805 -27.70 -7.44 10.21
C SER A 805 -26.48 -8.18 9.70
N THR A 806 -25.31 -7.57 9.77
CA THR A 806 -24.03 -8.24 9.56
C THR A 806 -23.13 -7.94 10.75
N THR A 807 -22.60 -8.96 11.40
CA THR A 807 -21.72 -8.83 12.56
C THR A 807 -20.46 -9.62 12.29
N SER A 808 -19.29 -8.99 12.37
CA SER A 808 -18.00 -9.66 12.43
C SER A 808 -17.31 -9.31 13.74
N TYR A 809 -16.78 -10.30 14.45
CA TYR A 809 -16.03 -10.14 15.69
C TYR A 809 -14.75 -10.97 15.61
N ASN A 810 -13.60 -10.32 15.77
CA ASN A 810 -12.29 -10.94 15.77
C ASN A 810 -11.56 -10.62 17.08
N THR A 811 -10.95 -11.63 17.68
CA THR A 811 -10.03 -11.47 18.80
C THR A 811 -8.72 -12.18 18.47
N SER A 812 -7.60 -11.52 18.69
CA SER A 812 -6.27 -12.05 18.43
C SER A 812 -5.25 -11.48 19.41
N SER A 813 -4.07 -12.06 19.47
CA SER A 813 -2.95 -11.51 20.25
C SER A 813 -1.77 -11.25 19.31
N GLY A 814 -1.14 -10.09 19.43
CA GLY A 814 -0.09 -9.65 18.52
C GLY A 814 0.84 -8.65 19.18
N GLN A 815 1.26 -7.67 18.40
CA GLN A 815 2.04 -6.54 18.87
C GLN A 815 1.74 -5.31 18.02
N GLU A 816 2.18 -4.14 18.47
CA GLU A 816 2.10 -2.89 17.73
C GLU A 816 3.46 -2.20 17.69
N PRO A 817 3.96 -1.77 16.52
CA PRO A 817 5.20 -1.02 16.43
C PRO A 817 5.03 0.36 17.07
N ARG A 818 6.06 0.82 17.78
CA ARG A 818 6.13 2.23 18.17
C ARG A 818 6.51 3.07 16.96
N ILE A 819 5.65 4.01 16.61
CA ILE A 819 5.84 4.87 15.44
C ILE A 819 6.41 6.21 15.88
N GLU A 820 7.48 6.64 15.20
CA GLU A 820 8.05 7.98 15.29
C GLU A 820 7.78 8.73 13.99
N TYR A 821 7.67 10.06 14.07
CA TYR A 821 7.48 10.92 12.90
C TYR A 821 8.58 11.97 12.81
N VAL A 822 9.06 12.20 11.59
CA VAL A 822 9.94 13.32 11.24
C VAL A 822 9.30 14.12 10.12
N PHE A 823 9.44 15.43 10.16
CA PHE A 823 8.91 16.36 9.17
C PHE A 823 10.04 16.87 8.28
N GLN A 824 9.91 16.66 6.99
CA GLN A 824 10.86 17.13 5.98
C GLN A 824 10.28 18.32 5.22
N LYS A 825 11.09 19.35 5.02
CA LYS A 825 10.70 20.55 4.26
C LYS A 825 10.64 20.22 2.77
N VAL A 826 9.58 20.67 2.10
CA VAL A 826 9.36 20.57 0.65
C VAL A 826 8.95 21.93 0.09
N GLU A 827 8.85 22.04 -1.23
CA GLU A 827 8.34 23.27 -1.86
C GLU A 827 6.90 23.56 -1.42
N ARG A 828 6.54 24.84 -1.37
CA ARG A 828 5.18 25.27 -0.98
C ARG A 828 4.14 24.66 -1.91
N GLY A 829 3.08 24.10 -1.34
CA GLY A 829 2.01 23.42 -2.09
C GLY A 829 2.29 21.95 -2.40
N GLN A 830 3.49 21.43 -2.09
CA GLN A 830 3.80 19.99 -2.14
C GLN A 830 3.72 19.30 -0.76
N GLY A 831 3.56 20.08 0.32
CA GLY A 831 3.46 19.58 1.67
C GLY A 831 2.05 19.63 2.24
N ASP A 832 1.81 18.81 3.28
CA ASP A 832 0.56 18.77 4.03
C ASP A 832 0.67 19.42 5.41
N TYR A 833 1.90 19.80 5.81
CA TYR A 833 2.19 20.35 7.12
C TYR A 833 2.81 21.74 7.03
N PHE A 834 2.51 22.56 8.04
CA PHE A 834 3.08 23.89 8.24
C PHE A 834 3.58 24.06 9.68
N LEU A 835 4.66 24.80 9.87
CA LEU A 835 5.31 25.03 11.17
C LEU A 835 4.75 26.30 11.82
N ILE A 836 4.15 26.19 13.03
CA ILE A 836 3.40 27.31 13.67
C ILE A 836 4.25 28.18 14.62
N THR A 837 5.51 27.84 14.91
CA THR A 837 6.31 28.55 15.92
C THR A 837 7.59 29.20 15.38
N GLN A 838 7.95 30.35 15.94
CA GLN A 838 9.33 30.86 15.98
C GLN A 838 9.96 30.29 17.27
N SER A 839 10.72 29.21 17.18
CA SER A 839 11.42 28.63 18.34
C SER A 839 12.54 29.56 18.84
N GLU A 840 12.89 29.46 20.13
CA GLU A 840 14.06 30.16 20.71
C GLU A 840 15.39 29.71 20.09
N ASN A 841 15.43 28.52 19.47
CA ASN A 841 16.57 28.02 18.69
C ASN A 841 16.11 27.69 17.25
N PRO A 842 16.53 28.45 16.22
CA PRO A 842 16.07 28.28 14.85
C PRO A 842 16.54 26.97 14.18
N ASN A 843 17.51 26.26 14.77
CA ASN A 843 18.15 25.11 14.13
C ASN A 843 17.51 23.76 14.49
N LEU A 844 16.57 23.70 15.44
CA LEU A 844 15.91 22.44 15.80
C LEU A 844 14.43 22.66 16.15
N SER A 845 13.54 22.16 15.30
CA SER A 845 12.10 22.21 15.53
C SER A 845 11.64 21.02 16.40
N ASN A 846 10.58 21.21 17.19
CA ASN A 846 9.94 20.10 17.87
C ASN A 846 8.87 19.47 16.97
N VAL A 847 8.67 18.16 17.09
CA VAL A 847 7.65 17.41 16.32
C VAL A 847 6.25 18.02 16.50
N GLN A 848 6.00 18.63 17.67
CA GLN A 848 4.74 19.27 18.03
C GLN A 848 4.50 20.63 17.37
N ASP A 849 5.46 21.22 16.67
CA ASP A 849 5.30 22.55 16.06
C ASP A 849 4.62 22.48 14.69
N PHE A 850 4.56 21.29 14.09
CA PHE A 850 3.97 21.02 12.79
C PHE A 850 2.46 20.81 12.90
N ARG A 851 1.66 21.44 12.03
CA ARG A 851 0.20 21.27 11.92
C ARG A 851 -0.19 20.79 10.54
N TYR A 852 -1.15 19.87 10.51
CA TYR A 852 -1.72 19.32 9.29
C TYR A 852 -2.72 20.30 8.67
N ASP A 853 -2.47 20.74 7.45
CA ASP A 853 -3.40 21.51 6.61
C ASP A 853 -3.02 21.39 5.12
N PRO A 854 -3.47 20.32 4.45
CA PRO A 854 -3.22 20.12 3.02
C PRO A 854 -3.94 21.14 2.14
N SER A 855 -4.92 21.88 2.68
CA SER A 855 -5.69 22.90 1.93
C SER A 855 -4.99 24.25 1.88
N ASN A 856 -3.92 24.39 2.66
CA ASN A 856 -3.14 25.61 2.73
C ASN A 856 -2.02 25.57 1.67
N PRO A 857 -2.05 26.44 0.66
CA PRO A 857 -0.99 26.52 -0.36
C PRO A 857 0.36 26.97 0.20
N LEU A 858 0.44 27.37 1.48
CA LEU A 858 1.68 27.66 2.18
C LEU A 858 2.30 26.45 2.88
N SER A 859 1.60 25.31 2.94
CA SER A 859 2.12 24.07 3.53
C SER A 859 3.34 23.59 2.76
N ASN A 860 4.42 23.34 3.50
CA ASN A 860 5.77 23.15 2.98
C ASN A 860 6.55 22.10 3.76
N TYR A 861 5.86 21.23 4.50
CA TYR A 861 6.44 20.06 5.15
C TYR A 861 5.63 18.81 4.84
N ILE A 862 6.32 17.68 4.70
CA ILE A 862 5.74 16.33 4.64
C ILE A 862 6.11 15.56 5.90
N ARG A 863 5.25 14.63 6.32
CA ARG A 863 5.50 13.79 7.49
C ARG A 863 6.00 12.42 7.06
N LEU A 864 7.21 12.09 7.48
CA LEU A 864 7.86 10.81 7.30
C LEU A 864 7.69 9.97 8.56
N THR A 865 7.48 8.67 8.40
CA THR A 865 7.45 7.73 9.53
C THR A 865 8.84 7.13 9.69
N LEU A 866 9.43 7.31 10.86
CA LEU A 866 10.62 6.57 11.27
C LEU A 866 10.17 5.33 12.02
N THR A 867 10.41 4.16 11.44
CA THR A 867 10.09 2.89 12.08
C THR A 867 11.26 2.45 12.96
N ASN A 868 10.99 1.99 14.17
CA ASN A 868 11.98 1.30 15.02
C ASN A 868 11.60 -0.19 15.17
N ASN A 869 12.45 -0.98 15.83
CA ASN A 869 12.16 -2.39 16.14
C ASN A 869 11.56 -2.55 17.56
N GLU A 870 11.00 -1.48 18.13
CA GLU A 870 10.30 -1.54 19.40
C GLU A 870 8.83 -1.89 19.17
N PHE A 871 8.42 -3.04 19.67
CA PHE A 871 7.04 -3.50 19.60
C PHE A 871 6.46 -3.63 21.00
N VAL A 872 5.23 -3.15 21.18
CA VAL A 872 4.44 -3.36 22.39
C VAL A 872 3.52 -4.54 22.15
N ARG A 873 3.53 -5.55 23.03
CA ARG A 873 2.65 -6.72 22.91
C ARG A 873 1.19 -6.32 23.19
N THR A 874 0.26 -6.82 22.39
CA THR A 874 -1.15 -6.43 22.51
C THR A 874 -2.12 -7.60 22.33
N ASN A 875 -3.26 -7.52 23.03
CA ASN A 875 -4.48 -8.26 22.73
C ASN A 875 -5.40 -7.37 21.89
N ASN A 876 -5.77 -7.85 20.72
CA ASN A 876 -6.44 -7.12 19.67
C ASN A 876 -7.88 -7.62 19.55
N ILE A 877 -8.84 -6.71 19.62
CA ILE A 877 -10.27 -6.98 19.48
C ILE A 877 -10.81 -6.09 18.36
N GLU A 878 -11.50 -6.67 17.39
CA GLU A 878 -12.19 -5.95 16.34
C GLU A 878 -13.65 -6.42 16.28
N ILE A 879 -14.58 -5.48 16.38
CA ILE A 879 -16.00 -5.72 16.17
C ILE A 879 -16.52 -4.77 15.10
N ASN A 880 -17.27 -5.30 14.15
CA ASN A 880 -17.96 -4.52 13.13
C ASN A 880 -19.38 -5.06 12.99
N GLN A 881 -20.36 -4.21 13.28
CA GLN A 881 -21.77 -4.54 13.21
C GLN A 881 -22.49 -3.51 12.34
N SER A 882 -23.23 -3.98 11.34
CA SER A 882 -24.18 -3.17 10.58
C SER A 882 -25.59 -3.70 10.81
N LEU A 883 -26.54 -2.81 11.07
CA LEU A 883 -27.96 -3.12 11.24
C LEU A 883 -28.79 -2.16 10.40
N SER A 884 -29.65 -2.72 9.55
CA SER A 884 -30.59 -1.97 8.73
C SER A 884 -32.00 -2.46 8.99
N ILE A 885 -32.90 -1.52 9.32
CA ILE A 885 -34.32 -1.78 9.52
C ILE A 885 -35.11 -0.92 8.51
N ASP A 886 -35.95 -1.58 7.73
CA ASP A 886 -36.79 -1.02 6.67
C ASP A 886 -38.20 -1.64 6.77
N PRO A 887 -39.07 -1.06 7.60
CA PRO A 887 -40.44 -1.51 7.80
C PRO A 887 -41.28 -1.55 6.51
N SER A 888 -40.89 -0.81 5.45
CA SER A 888 -41.59 -0.82 4.16
C SER A 888 -41.59 -2.21 3.49
N LYS A 889 -40.62 -3.06 3.83
CA LYS A 889 -40.50 -4.43 3.32
C LYS A 889 -41.21 -5.46 4.19
N PHE A 890 -41.70 -5.08 5.38
CA PHE A 890 -42.21 -6.05 6.34
C PHE A 890 -43.46 -6.80 5.83
N ILE A 891 -44.28 -6.16 5.00
CA ILE A 891 -45.50 -6.74 4.48
C ILE A 891 -45.51 -6.64 2.94
N ILE A 892 -45.54 -7.79 2.28
CA ILE A 892 -45.82 -7.89 0.83
C ILE A 892 -47.34 -8.04 0.69
N LEU A 893 -48.02 -7.03 0.15
CA LEU A 893 -49.46 -7.11 -0.10
C LEU A 893 -49.74 -8.00 -1.31
N LYS A 894 -50.75 -8.87 -1.17
CA LYS A 894 -51.43 -9.47 -2.32
C LYS A 894 -52.27 -8.40 -3.03
N GLU A 895 -52.39 -8.53 -4.34
CA GLU A 895 -53.11 -7.61 -5.22
C GLU A 895 -54.53 -7.31 -4.68
N GLY A 896 -54.92 -6.03 -4.64
CA GLY A 896 -56.26 -5.58 -4.22
C GLY A 896 -56.47 -5.23 -2.74
N ARG A 897 -55.53 -5.51 -1.81
CA ARG A 897 -55.66 -5.11 -0.38
C ARG A 897 -54.92 -3.81 -0.06
N LYS A 898 -55.52 -2.92 0.73
CA LYS A 898 -54.89 -1.66 1.19
C LYS A 898 -54.18 -1.85 2.53
N PHE A 899 -52.97 -1.30 2.68
CA PHE A 899 -52.28 -1.23 3.98
C PHE A 899 -53.11 -0.46 5.01
N SER A 900 -53.03 -0.86 6.29
CA SER A 900 -53.59 -0.11 7.42
C SER A 900 -52.96 1.29 7.51
N LYS A 901 -53.70 2.25 8.05
CA LYS A 901 -53.21 3.64 8.22
C LYS A 901 -51.95 3.69 9.09
N SER A 902 -51.87 2.85 10.12
CA SER A 902 -50.69 2.73 11.00
C SER A 902 -49.47 2.19 10.27
N TYR A 903 -49.61 1.12 9.48
CA TYR A 903 -48.48 0.58 8.71
C TYR A 903 -47.94 1.57 7.67
N LYS A 904 -48.83 2.33 7.00
CA LYS A 904 -48.42 3.40 6.06
C LYS A 904 -47.61 4.53 6.72
N PHE A 905 -47.75 4.73 8.03
CA PHE A 905 -46.95 5.67 8.79
C PHE A 905 -45.60 5.05 9.16
N PHE A 906 -45.59 3.83 9.73
CA PHE A 906 -44.36 3.14 10.14
C PHE A 906 -43.44 2.76 8.98
N SER A 907 -44.00 2.41 7.82
CA SER A 907 -43.25 2.13 6.57
C SER A 907 -42.47 3.34 6.02
N ARG A 908 -42.70 4.54 6.56
CA ARG A 908 -41.91 5.73 6.21
C ARG A 908 -40.60 5.81 6.98
N PHE A 909 -40.49 5.11 8.12
CA PHE A 909 -39.26 5.09 8.88
C PHE A 909 -38.26 4.12 8.26
N SER A 910 -36.97 4.39 8.42
CA SER A 910 -35.90 3.43 8.16
C SER A 910 -34.75 3.73 9.10
N THR A 911 -34.05 2.72 9.57
CA THR A 911 -32.88 2.88 10.45
C THR A 911 -31.66 2.24 9.81
N LEU A 912 -30.53 2.93 9.93
CA LEU A 912 -29.20 2.40 9.64
C LEU A 912 -28.31 2.66 10.86
N SER A 913 -27.77 1.60 11.42
CA SER A 913 -26.84 1.64 12.54
C SER A 913 -25.57 0.90 12.15
N ASN A 914 -24.41 1.55 12.25
CA ASN A 914 -23.11 0.91 12.08
C ASN A 914 -22.25 1.18 13.30
N PHE A 915 -21.63 0.13 13.81
CA PHE A 915 -20.78 0.14 14.99
C PHE A 915 -19.49 -0.60 14.65
N ARG A 916 -18.36 0.10 14.66
CA ARG A 916 -17.04 -0.47 14.40
C ARG A 916 -16.10 -0.08 15.51
N ILE A 917 -15.47 -1.05 16.17
CA ILE A 917 -14.44 -0.82 17.17
C ILE A 917 -13.24 -1.71 16.87
N THR A 918 -12.06 -1.11 16.91
CA THR A 918 -10.76 -1.79 16.88
C THR A 918 -10.01 -1.37 18.13
N LYS A 919 -9.72 -2.32 19.01
CA LYS A 919 -9.07 -2.14 20.30
C LYS A 919 -7.78 -2.94 20.30
N LYS A 920 -6.65 -2.32 20.65
CA LYS A 920 -5.39 -3.00 20.96
C LYS A 920 -5.03 -2.67 22.40
N GLN A 921 -5.13 -3.66 23.26
CA GLN A 921 -4.87 -3.56 24.69
C GLN A 921 -3.49 -4.14 24.97
N MET A 922 -2.70 -3.54 25.86
CA MET A 922 -1.39 -4.07 26.24
C MET A 922 -1.55 -5.46 26.87
N ASP A 923 -0.71 -6.38 26.43
CA ASP A 923 -0.71 -7.77 26.89
C ASP A 923 -0.19 -7.86 28.33
N ASN A 924 -1.09 -7.75 29.31
CA ASN A 924 -0.80 -7.97 30.72
C ASN A 924 -1.28 -9.36 31.16
N ILE A 925 -0.53 -9.98 32.08
CA ILE A 925 -0.67 -11.37 32.55
C ILE A 925 -2.08 -11.65 33.12
N ASP A 926 -2.82 -10.63 33.57
CA ASP A 926 -4.14 -10.76 34.23
C ASP A 926 -5.26 -9.99 33.49
N SER A 927 -5.41 -10.19 32.18
CA SER A 927 -6.57 -9.63 31.46
C SER A 927 -7.82 -10.49 31.71
N PRO A 928 -8.84 -10.02 32.45
CA PRO A 928 -10.03 -10.82 32.75
C PRO A 928 -10.77 -11.18 31.46
N LEU A 929 -11.45 -12.34 31.40
CA LEU A 929 -12.23 -12.76 30.21
C LEU A 929 -13.27 -11.70 29.77
N LEU A 930 -13.78 -10.91 30.72
CA LEU A 930 -14.69 -9.79 30.46
C LEU A 930 -14.04 -8.65 29.65
N SER A 931 -12.70 -8.52 29.66
CA SER A 931 -11.98 -7.52 28.86
C SER A 931 -12.14 -7.72 27.35
N TYR A 932 -12.42 -8.95 26.90
CA TYR A 932 -12.78 -9.26 25.51
C TYR A 932 -14.17 -8.73 25.12
N LEU A 933 -15.00 -8.35 26.09
CA LEU A 933 -16.34 -7.79 25.90
C LEU A 933 -16.43 -6.32 26.37
N ASP A 934 -15.34 -5.75 26.87
CA ASP A 934 -15.25 -4.33 27.24
C ASP A 934 -14.69 -3.50 26.08
N PHE A 935 -15.58 -2.73 25.47
CA PHE A 935 -15.30 -1.86 24.34
C PHE A 935 -15.04 -0.39 24.72
N SER A 936 -14.80 -0.10 26.01
CA SER A 936 -14.61 1.27 26.50
C SER A 936 -13.22 1.87 26.22
N LEU A 937 -13.16 3.20 26.09
CA LEU A 937 -11.90 3.97 25.93
C LEU A 937 -11.16 4.19 27.27
N ASN A 938 -11.83 3.94 28.40
CA ASN A 938 -11.31 4.26 29.73
C ASN A 938 -10.23 3.29 30.23
N ASP A 939 -9.99 2.21 29.49
CA ASP A 939 -8.96 1.23 29.79
C ASP A 939 -7.55 1.86 29.63
N THR A 940 -6.83 1.94 30.74
CA THR A 940 -5.49 2.55 30.81
C THR A 940 -4.42 1.70 30.11
N SER A 941 -4.70 0.41 29.89
CA SER A 941 -3.82 -0.51 29.18
C SER A 941 -3.94 -0.42 27.66
N LEU A 942 -4.81 0.45 27.12
CA LEU A 942 -4.94 0.66 25.66
C LEU A 942 -3.65 1.21 25.02
N VAL A 943 -3.23 0.53 23.95
CA VAL A 943 -2.10 0.87 23.05
C VAL A 943 -2.62 1.51 21.76
N ALA A 944 -3.75 1.06 21.25
CA ALA A 944 -4.46 1.73 20.17
C ALA A 944 -5.95 1.49 20.32
N TYR A 945 -6.78 2.46 19.92
CA TYR A 945 -8.23 2.31 19.95
C TYR A 945 -8.83 3.13 18.83
N SER A 946 -9.78 2.59 18.09
CA SER A 946 -10.54 3.30 17.07
C SER A 946 -11.98 2.83 17.16
N ALA A 947 -12.91 3.73 17.44
CA ALA A 947 -14.34 3.46 17.47
C ALA A 947 -15.09 4.42 16.54
N LEU A 948 -15.99 3.87 15.73
CA LEU A 948 -16.93 4.61 14.90
C LEU A 948 -18.33 4.06 15.14
N ASN A 949 -19.19 4.86 15.74
CA ASN A 949 -20.59 4.55 15.96
C ASN A 949 -21.45 5.56 15.21
N THR A 950 -22.25 5.07 14.27
CA THR A 950 -23.17 5.89 13.46
C THR A 950 -24.56 5.32 13.53
N ASN A 951 -25.54 6.12 13.95
CA ASN A 951 -26.94 5.74 13.88
C ASN A 951 -27.70 6.82 13.13
N THR A 952 -28.56 6.42 12.19
CA THR A 952 -29.39 7.34 11.43
C THR A 952 -30.79 6.77 11.28
N ILE A 953 -31.76 7.55 11.72
CA ILE A 953 -33.18 7.31 11.53
C ILE A 953 -33.63 8.22 10.40
N PHE A 954 -34.24 7.62 9.38
CA PHE A 954 -34.82 8.30 8.25
C PHE A 954 -36.35 8.29 8.39
N PHE A 955 -36.99 9.39 8.02
CA PHE A 955 -38.41 9.47 7.75
C PHE A 955 -38.60 9.84 6.28
N ASN A 956 -39.40 9.06 5.55
CA ASN A 956 -39.57 9.15 4.10
C ASN A 956 -38.24 9.06 3.32
N LYS A 957 -37.40 8.07 3.67
CA LYS A 957 -36.09 7.87 3.04
C LYS A 957 -36.19 7.86 1.50
N GLY A 958 -35.54 8.81 0.84
CA GLY A 958 -35.53 8.91 -0.63
C GLY A 958 -36.87 9.30 -1.28
N ASN A 959 -37.85 9.75 -0.50
CA ASN A 959 -39.13 10.22 -1.03
C ASN A 959 -38.93 11.50 -1.85
N VAL A 960 -39.64 11.62 -2.98
CA VAL A 960 -39.52 12.75 -3.90
C VAL A 960 -39.86 14.10 -3.25
N LYS A 961 -40.87 14.16 -2.36
CA LYS A 961 -41.37 15.41 -1.77
C LYS A 961 -40.55 15.89 -0.57
N TYR A 962 -40.22 15.01 0.37
CA TYR A 962 -39.43 15.39 1.53
C TYR A 962 -38.82 14.16 2.22
N ASP A 963 -37.63 14.33 2.79
CA ASP A 963 -36.99 13.34 3.67
C ASP A 963 -36.42 14.02 4.91
N ILE A 964 -36.46 13.33 6.04
CA ILE A 964 -35.89 13.81 7.30
C ILE A 964 -34.94 12.74 7.83
N GLN A 965 -33.80 13.18 8.34
CA GLN A 965 -32.75 12.33 8.88
C GLN A 965 -32.41 12.87 10.26
N PHE A 966 -32.46 12.00 11.25
CA PHE A 966 -31.97 12.25 12.59
C PHE A 966 -30.83 11.28 12.83
N GLY A 967 -29.64 11.77 13.15
CA GLY A 967 -28.50 10.89 13.33
C GLY A 967 -27.53 11.34 14.38
N ASN A 968 -26.80 10.38 14.91
CA ASN A 968 -25.64 10.61 15.75
C ASN A 968 -24.42 9.92 15.14
N ARG A 969 -23.25 10.55 15.31
CA ARG A 969 -21.96 10.00 14.91
C ARG A 969 -20.97 10.24 16.04
N ASN A 970 -20.43 9.18 16.59
CA ASN A 970 -19.32 9.21 17.55
C ASN A 970 -18.12 8.58 16.86
N ASN A 971 -17.00 9.29 16.87
CA ASN A 971 -15.71 8.82 16.37
C ASN A 971 -14.67 9.07 17.46
N GLN A 972 -13.97 8.03 17.87
CA GLN A 972 -12.93 8.09 18.90
C GLN A 972 -11.69 7.36 18.40
N ASN A 973 -10.52 7.97 18.58
CA ASN A 973 -9.25 7.39 18.17
C ASN A 973 -8.18 7.67 19.23
N ARG A 974 -7.41 6.64 19.62
CA ARG A 974 -6.24 6.72 20.51
C ARG A 974 -5.06 6.12 19.79
N ILE A 975 -3.96 6.86 19.74
CA ILE A 975 -2.69 6.44 19.16
C ILE A 975 -1.60 6.60 20.23
N VAL A 976 -0.80 5.56 20.44
CA VAL A 976 0.39 5.63 21.29
C VAL A 976 1.62 5.88 20.43
N GLN A 977 2.34 6.94 20.74
CA GLN A 977 3.61 7.30 20.12
C GLN A 977 4.75 7.07 21.12
N VAL A 978 6.01 7.14 20.67
CA VAL A 978 7.17 7.06 21.56
C VAL A 978 7.11 8.13 22.67
N ASN A 979 6.56 9.30 22.35
CA ASN A 979 6.50 10.44 23.26
C ASN A 979 5.27 10.44 24.21
N GLY A 980 4.30 9.52 24.03
CA GLY A 980 3.08 9.46 24.86
C GLY A 980 1.80 9.15 24.07
N LYS A 981 0.65 9.08 24.76
CA LYS A 981 -0.66 8.82 24.13
C LYS A 981 -1.32 10.09 23.57
N GLU A 982 -1.95 9.99 22.39
CA GLU A 982 -2.83 11.01 21.81
C GLU A 982 -4.25 10.46 21.59
N ASP A 983 -5.26 11.13 22.16
CA ASP A 983 -6.68 10.85 21.97
C ASP A 983 -7.33 11.90 21.07
N ARG A 984 -8.24 11.48 20.19
CA ARG A 984 -9.05 12.31 19.31
C ARG A 984 -10.49 11.85 19.39
N GLY A 985 -11.43 12.79 19.51
CA GLY A 985 -12.85 12.51 19.57
C GLY A 985 -13.67 13.49 18.73
N LEU A 986 -14.74 12.98 18.11
CA LEU A 986 -15.78 13.76 17.45
C LEU A 986 -17.15 13.15 17.76
N ASP A 987 -17.98 13.90 18.47
CA ASP A 987 -19.35 13.54 18.80
C ASP A 987 -20.34 14.48 18.13
N ASP A 988 -21.03 14.02 17.09
CA ASP A 988 -22.02 14.78 16.33
C ASP A 988 -23.44 14.26 16.61
N LEU A 989 -24.36 15.20 16.81
CA LEU A 989 -25.81 14.97 16.77
C LEU A 989 -26.39 15.91 15.72
N PHE A 990 -27.09 15.38 14.72
CA PHE A 990 -27.60 16.18 13.62
C PHE A 990 -29.05 15.85 13.25
N ILE A 991 -29.73 16.88 12.75
CA ILE A 991 -31.01 16.81 12.07
C ILE A 991 -30.81 17.36 10.67
N ARG A 992 -31.19 16.61 9.65
CA ARG A 992 -31.18 17.04 8.26
C ARG A 992 -32.56 16.83 7.67
N SER A 993 -33.19 17.89 7.20
CA SER A 993 -34.46 17.84 6.51
C SER A 993 -34.30 18.32 5.07
N ARG A 994 -34.89 17.61 4.10
CA ARG A 994 -34.98 18.01 2.69
C ARG A 994 -36.45 18.19 2.33
N TRP A 995 -36.78 19.30 1.70
CA TRP A 995 -38.10 19.62 1.17
C TRP A 995 -38.00 19.93 -0.31
N ASN A 996 -38.71 19.19 -1.15
CA ASN A 996 -38.79 19.41 -2.58
C ASN A 996 -40.10 20.15 -2.89
N LEU A 997 -39.99 21.38 -3.41
CA LEU A 997 -41.15 22.26 -3.60
C LEU A 997 -41.87 22.04 -4.95
N LYS A 998 -41.12 21.92 -6.06
CA LYS A 998 -41.66 21.85 -7.43
C LYS A 998 -40.84 20.96 -8.37
N ASN A 999 -40.25 19.86 -7.88
CA ASN A 999 -39.29 19.00 -8.60
C ASN A 999 -37.99 19.70 -9.09
N SER A 1000 -37.95 21.04 -9.09
CA SER A 1000 -36.84 21.90 -9.51
C SER A 1000 -36.16 22.63 -8.34
N ALA A 1001 -36.63 22.51 -7.10
CA ALA A 1001 -35.99 23.15 -5.94
C ALA A 1001 -36.06 22.25 -4.70
N ASP A 1002 -34.89 22.00 -4.11
CA ASP A 1002 -34.70 21.31 -2.84
C ASP A 1002 -34.26 22.34 -1.79
N ILE A 1003 -34.97 22.42 -0.66
CA ILE A 1003 -34.54 23.16 0.53
C ILE A 1003 -34.01 22.15 1.54
N PHE A 1004 -32.81 22.39 2.04
CA PHE A 1004 -32.24 21.64 3.15
C PHE A 1004 -32.20 22.51 4.40
N PHE A 1005 -32.52 21.92 5.53
CA PHE A 1005 -32.32 22.53 6.84
C PHE A 1005 -31.53 21.56 7.69
N ILE A 1006 -30.33 21.97 8.12
CA ILE A 1006 -29.40 21.14 8.85
C ILE A 1006 -29.06 21.83 10.18
N VAL A 1007 -29.28 21.13 11.27
CA VAL A 1007 -28.91 21.57 12.63
C VAL A 1007 -28.03 20.50 13.23
N GLU A 1008 -26.89 20.92 13.79
CA GLU A 1008 -25.88 20.01 14.30
C GLU A 1008 -25.29 20.55 15.61
N LYS A 1009 -25.09 19.66 16.57
CA LYS A 1009 -24.27 19.88 17.76
C LYS A 1009 -23.10 18.92 17.71
N SER A 1010 -21.88 19.44 17.71
CA SER A 1010 -20.66 18.64 17.69
C SER A 1010 -19.79 18.92 18.92
N VAL A 1011 -19.05 17.92 19.39
CA VAL A 1011 -17.97 18.08 20.36
C VAL A 1011 -16.70 17.51 19.75
N LYS A 1012 -15.70 18.35 19.51
CA LYS A 1012 -14.39 17.97 19.00
C LYS A 1012 -13.41 17.98 20.16
N SER A 1013 -12.80 16.83 20.46
CA SER A 1013 -11.81 16.69 21.54
C SER A 1013 -10.47 16.19 21.01
N TYR A 1014 -9.38 16.67 21.61
CA TYR A 1014 -8.06 16.08 21.44
C TYR A 1014 -7.30 16.20 22.77
N ARG A 1015 -6.64 15.12 23.20
CA ARG A 1015 -5.84 15.08 24.43
C ARG A 1015 -4.49 14.46 24.12
N SER A 1016 -3.41 15.09 24.58
CA SER A 1016 -2.05 14.59 24.48
C SER A 1016 -1.45 14.48 25.87
N GLU A 1017 -0.84 13.33 26.17
CA GLU A 1017 -0.09 13.11 27.41
C GLU A 1017 1.21 13.90 27.43
N ALA A 1018 1.89 14.01 26.28
CA ALA A 1018 3.17 14.69 26.15
C ALA A 1018 3.03 16.22 26.14
N PHE A 1019 1.89 16.74 25.67
CA PHE A 1019 1.71 18.13 25.26
C PHE A 1019 0.35 18.68 25.71
N GLY A 1020 0.26 19.08 26.99
CA GLY A 1020 -1.00 19.54 27.59
C GLY A 1020 -1.57 20.83 26.98
N ASP A 1021 -0.73 21.66 26.38
CA ASP A 1021 -1.06 22.88 25.64
C ASP A 1021 -1.80 22.60 24.32
N ARG A 1022 -1.70 21.38 23.79
CA ARG A 1022 -2.44 20.94 22.59
C ARG A 1022 -3.85 20.43 22.91
N ASN A 1023 -4.20 20.26 24.19
CA ASN A 1023 -5.49 19.71 24.58
C ASN A 1023 -6.64 20.62 24.13
N LEU A 1024 -7.68 20.04 23.53
CA LEU A 1024 -8.89 20.76 23.11
C LEU A 1024 -10.17 20.00 23.43
N ASP A 1025 -11.23 20.76 23.70
CA ASP A 1025 -12.60 20.31 23.93
C ASP A 1025 -13.56 21.41 23.43
N ILE A 1026 -13.82 21.39 22.12
CA ILE A 1026 -14.56 22.43 21.40
C ILE A 1026 -16.00 21.97 21.18
N VAL A 1027 -16.95 22.64 21.82
CA VAL A 1027 -18.38 22.47 21.56
C VAL A 1027 -18.79 23.37 20.41
N ILE A 1028 -19.43 22.80 19.39
CA ILE A 1028 -19.83 23.46 18.15
C ILE A 1028 -21.35 23.35 18.00
N TYR A 1029 -22.03 24.48 17.86
CA TYR A 1029 -23.42 24.52 17.42
C TYR A 1029 -23.46 25.05 16.00
N ARG A 1030 -24.10 24.33 15.08
CA ARG A 1030 -24.17 24.67 13.66
C ARG A 1030 -25.62 24.68 13.17
N VAL A 1031 -25.97 25.73 12.43
CA VAL A 1031 -27.25 25.84 11.72
C VAL A 1031 -26.97 26.18 10.27
N ARG A 1032 -27.45 25.34 9.35
CA ARG A 1032 -27.18 25.43 7.92
C ARG A 1032 -28.44 25.25 7.07
N PRO A 1033 -29.21 26.33 6.83
CA PRO A 1033 -30.16 26.38 5.73
C PRO A 1033 -29.43 26.39 4.38
N GLU A 1034 -29.95 25.61 3.44
CA GLU A 1034 -29.44 25.51 2.08
C GLU A 1034 -30.62 25.47 1.10
N VAL A 1035 -30.54 26.22 0.02
CA VAL A 1035 -31.54 26.21 -1.06
C VAL A 1035 -30.84 25.80 -2.34
N SER A 1036 -31.23 24.67 -2.91
CA SER A 1036 -30.68 24.10 -4.15
C SER A 1036 -31.74 24.12 -5.24
N VAL A 1037 -31.66 25.08 -6.15
CA VAL A 1037 -32.55 25.22 -7.31
C VAL A 1037 -31.90 24.61 -8.54
N ARG A 1038 -32.68 23.90 -9.36
CA ARG A 1038 -32.32 23.40 -10.68
C ARG A 1038 -33.25 24.05 -11.71
N PRO A 1039 -32.94 25.28 -12.18
CA PRO A 1039 -33.78 26.00 -13.14
C PRO A 1039 -34.00 25.24 -14.45
N SER A 1040 -33.04 24.38 -14.81
CA SER A 1040 -33.07 23.49 -15.97
C SER A 1040 -32.36 22.20 -15.62
N SER A 1041 -32.44 21.17 -16.47
CA SER A 1041 -31.77 19.89 -16.26
C SER A 1041 -30.24 19.99 -16.23
N ASN A 1042 -29.69 21.07 -16.80
CA ASN A 1042 -28.27 21.34 -16.92
C ASN A 1042 -27.75 22.46 -16.00
N VAL A 1043 -28.58 23.10 -15.17
CA VAL A 1043 -28.15 24.18 -14.26
C VAL A 1043 -28.61 23.88 -12.84
N ARG A 1044 -27.72 24.10 -11.87
CA ARG A 1044 -28.00 24.01 -10.44
C ARG A 1044 -27.37 25.22 -9.75
N VAL A 1045 -28.15 25.88 -8.91
CA VAL A 1045 -27.72 26.99 -8.05
C VAL A 1045 -27.97 26.59 -6.61
N VAL A 1046 -26.97 26.71 -5.75
CA VAL A 1046 -27.07 26.41 -4.33
C VAL A 1046 -26.67 27.63 -3.52
N LEU A 1047 -27.55 28.09 -2.65
CA LEU A 1047 -27.25 29.13 -1.67
C LEU A 1047 -27.24 28.51 -0.28
N LYS A 1048 -26.15 28.71 0.46
CA LYS A 1048 -25.92 28.15 1.80
C LYS A 1048 -25.64 29.29 2.77
N TYR A 1049 -26.26 29.26 3.93
CA TYR A 1049 -25.86 30.08 5.06
C TYR A 1049 -25.50 29.15 6.22
N ASN A 1050 -24.32 29.32 6.79
CA ASN A 1050 -23.75 28.44 7.80
C ASN A 1050 -23.34 29.30 9.01
N TYR A 1051 -24.14 29.24 10.07
CA TYR A 1051 -23.83 29.85 11.35
C TYR A 1051 -23.19 28.80 12.26
N GLN A 1052 -22.01 29.10 12.81
CA GLN A 1052 -21.33 28.25 13.78
C GLN A 1052 -20.96 29.04 15.03
N ASN A 1053 -21.22 28.46 16.19
CA ASN A 1053 -20.70 28.94 17.47
C ASN A 1053 -19.80 27.85 18.06
N LYS A 1054 -18.49 28.11 18.08
CA LYS A 1054 -17.47 27.22 18.64
C LYS A 1054 -17.01 27.78 19.98
N GLN A 1055 -17.04 26.95 21.01
CA GLN A 1055 -16.55 27.32 22.35
C GLN A 1055 -15.61 26.24 22.86
N GLN A 1056 -14.37 26.63 23.13
CA GLN A 1056 -13.40 25.80 23.84
C GLN A 1056 -13.79 25.75 25.33
N LYS A 1057 -13.81 24.55 25.93
CA LYS A 1057 -14.22 24.33 27.33
C LYS A 1057 -13.05 24.25 28.31
N ILE A 1058 -11.86 23.95 27.81
CA ILE A 1058 -10.62 23.84 28.60
C ILE A 1058 -9.63 24.97 28.27
N LEU A 1059 -8.50 25.05 28.99
CA LEU A 1059 -7.45 26.05 28.75
C LEU A 1059 -8.00 27.50 28.73
N SER A 1060 -7.71 28.28 27.67
CA SER A 1060 -8.05 29.70 27.50
C SER A 1060 -9.55 29.97 27.32
N LYS A 1061 -10.38 28.94 27.14
CA LYS A 1061 -11.84 29.03 26.93
C LYS A 1061 -12.26 29.95 25.76
N ASP A 1062 -11.45 29.96 24.70
CA ASP A 1062 -11.66 30.77 23.51
C ASP A 1062 -13.02 30.52 22.83
N VAL A 1063 -13.54 31.56 22.19
CA VAL A 1063 -14.85 31.54 21.52
C VAL A 1063 -14.72 32.02 20.08
N ALA A 1064 -15.31 31.29 19.13
CA ALA A 1064 -15.40 31.71 17.73
C ALA A 1064 -16.85 31.68 17.25
N LYS A 1065 -17.36 32.84 16.81
CA LYS A 1065 -18.63 32.94 16.09
C LYS A 1065 -18.34 33.11 14.61
N ILE A 1066 -18.79 32.17 13.79
CA ILE A 1066 -18.51 32.10 12.36
C ILE A 1066 -19.83 32.23 11.61
N ASN A 1067 -19.91 33.23 10.73
CA ASN A 1067 -21.03 33.40 9.81
C ASN A 1067 -20.48 33.23 8.39
N GLU A 1068 -20.89 32.17 7.72
CA GLU A 1068 -20.50 31.87 6.35
C GLU A 1068 -21.72 31.97 5.43
N LEU A 1069 -21.59 32.74 4.35
CA LEU A 1069 -22.53 32.78 3.24
C LEU A 1069 -21.81 32.22 2.02
N SER A 1070 -22.34 31.13 1.46
CA SER A 1070 -21.76 30.45 0.29
C SER A 1070 -22.77 30.37 -0.84
N ALA A 1071 -22.35 30.73 -2.05
CA ALA A 1071 -23.11 30.54 -3.27
C ALA A 1071 -22.34 29.59 -4.20
N GLU A 1072 -23.02 28.54 -4.68
CA GLU A 1072 -22.48 27.57 -5.63
C GLU A 1072 -23.33 27.57 -6.89
N PHE A 1073 -22.68 27.56 -8.05
CA PHE A 1073 -23.30 27.49 -9.35
C PHE A 1073 -22.67 26.32 -10.11
N THR A 1074 -23.49 25.41 -10.60
CA THR A 1074 -23.08 24.28 -11.43
C THR A 1074 -23.88 24.31 -12.72
N GLN A 1075 -23.22 24.29 -13.87
CA GLN A 1075 -23.84 24.12 -15.17
C GLN A 1075 -23.17 22.96 -15.90
N ARG A 1076 -23.94 21.95 -16.31
CA ARG A 1076 -23.43 20.72 -16.95
C ARG A 1076 -24.22 20.40 -18.19
N LYS A 1077 -23.62 20.56 -19.37
CA LYS A 1077 -24.17 20.06 -20.62
C LYS A 1077 -23.50 18.73 -20.95
N ALA A 1078 -24.31 17.68 -21.04
CA ALA A 1078 -23.82 16.31 -21.22
C ALA A 1078 -22.88 16.22 -22.43
N ASN A 1079 -21.72 15.58 -22.25
CA ASN A 1079 -20.68 15.40 -23.27
C ASN A 1079 -20.12 16.70 -23.89
N GLU A 1080 -20.37 17.88 -23.30
CA GLU A 1080 -19.87 19.15 -23.84
C GLU A 1080 -19.06 19.94 -22.80
N TYR A 1081 -19.62 20.27 -21.64
CA TYR A 1081 -18.89 21.00 -20.60
C TYR A 1081 -19.55 20.90 -19.22
N SER A 1082 -18.75 21.08 -18.17
CA SER A 1082 -19.18 21.36 -16.80
C SER A 1082 -18.49 22.62 -16.28
N PHE A 1083 -19.27 23.55 -15.77
CA PHE A 1083 -18.78 24.74 -15.08
C PHE A 1083 -19.29 24.69 -13.64
N ASP A 1084 -18.40 24.80 -12.68
CA ASP A 1084 -18.67 24.82 -11.25
C ASP A 1084 -18.00 26.08 -10.67
N ALA A 1085 -18.76 26.95 -10.02
CA ALA A 1085 -18.23 28.14 -9.34
C ALA A 1085 -18.78 28.19 -7.92
N SER A 1086 -17.92 28.49 -6.95
CA SER A 1086 -18.29 28.67 -5.55
C SER A 1086 -17.65 29.93 -4.99
N LEU A 1087 -18.42 30.71 -4.25
CA LEU A 1087 -17.97 31.88 -3.51
C LEU A 1087 -18.44 31.75 -2.07
N SER A 1088 -17.52 31.83 -1.12
CA SER A 1088 -17.81 31.86 0.32
C SER A 1088 -17.27 33.14 0.95
N PHE A 1089 -18.15 33.87 1.62
CA PHE A 1089 -17.80 34.96 2.53
C PHE A 1089 -17.91 34.47 3.97
N VAL A 1090 -16.80 34.48 4.70
CA VAL A 1090 -16.74 33.97 6.08
C VAL A 1090 -16.34 35.11 7.03
N ARG A 1091 -17.28 35.55 7.86
CA ARG A 1091 -17.03 36.51 8.93
C ARG A 1091 -16.84 35.77 10.25
N ILE A 1092 -15.63 35.87 10.79
CA ILE A 1092 -15.21 35.26 12.05
C ILE A 1092 -15.11 36.36 13.10
N ASN A 1093 -15.70 36.12 14.27
CA ASN A 1093 -15.44 36.87 15.48
C ASN A 1093 -14.86 35.91 16.52
N PHE A 1094 -13.53 35.96 16.68
CA PHE A 1094 -12.74 35.13 17.58
C PHE A 1094 -12.26 35.94 18.78
N THR A 1095 -12.44 35.38 19.98
CA THR A 1095 -11.93 35.92 21.24
C THR A 1095 -10.97 34.88 21.84
N GLY A 1096 -9.67 35.19 21.82
CA GLY A 1096 -8.59 34.30 22.24
C GLY A 1096 -7.21 34.84 21.85
N ILE A 1097 -6.14 34.06 22.08
CA ILE A 1097 -4.76 34.45 21.71
C ILE A 1097 -4.57 34.32 20.19
N ALA A 1098 -4.17 35.40 19.52
CA ALA A 1098 -3.90 35.40 18.08
C ALA A 1098 -2.65 34.58 17.73
N ASN A 1099 -2.67 33.89 16.58
CA ASN A 1099 -1.64 32.97 16.09
C ASN A 1099 -1.30 31.82 17.05
N SER A 1100 -2.22 31.50 17.96
CA SER A 1100 -2.08 30.33 18.82
C SER A 1100 -2.45 29.05 18.07
N PRO A 1101 -1.95 27.87 18.50
CA PRO A 1101 -2.39 26.59 17.97
C PRO A 1101 -3.92 26.40 18.06
N ILE A 1102 -4.55 26.89 19.13
CA ILE A 1102 -5.99 26.76 19.33
C ILE A 1102 -6.81 27.65 18.38
N GLU A 1103 -6.32 28.86 18.02
CA GLU A 1103 -6.93 29.67 16.95
C GLU A 1103 -6.96 28.87 15.65
N TYR A 1104 -5.84 28.24 15.29
CA TYR A 1104 -5.74 27.45 14.07
C TYR A 1104 -6.75 26.30 14.02
N ASP A 1105 -6.85 25.52 15.10
CA ASP A 1105 -7.77 24.39 15.22
C ASP A 1105 -9.25 24.80 15.28
N MET A 1106 -9.56 25.97 15.84
CA MET A 1106 -10.92 26.52 15.90
C MET A 1106 -11.35 27.16 14.57
N LEU A 1107 -10.43 27.82 13.86
CA LEU A 1107 -10.73 28.57 12.63
C LEU A 1107 -10.45 27.77 11.35
N GLU A 1108 -9.88 26.57 11.45
CA GLU A 1108 -9.60 25.68 10.30
C GLU A 1108 -8.71 26.38 9.24
N GLY A 1109 -7.65 27.05 9.70
CA GLY A 1109 -6.73 27.80 8.83
C GLY A 1109 -7.24 29.17 8.35
N LEU A 1110 -8.45 29.60 8.75
CA LEU A 1110 -8.94 30.97 8.55
C LEU A 1110 -8.45 31.91 9.67
N LYS A 1111 -8.63 33.22 9.47
CA LYS A 1111 -8.21 34.25 10.44
C LYS A 1111 -9.39 35.03 10.99
N ASN A 1112 -9.25 35.59 12.19
CA ASN A 1112 -10.26 36.48 12.75
C ASN A 1112 -10.58 37.65 11.80
N GLY A 1113 -11.85 38.05 11.72
CA GLY A 1113 -12.32 39.10 10.81
C GLY A 1113 -12.97 38.57 9.53
N ARG A 1114 -12.68 39.20 8.39
CA ARG A 1114 -13.31 38.89 7.10
C ARG A 1114 -12.43 37.96 6.28
N ASN A 1115 -12.98 36.85 5.84
CA ASN A 1115 -12.31 35.90 4.94
C ASN A 1115 -13.17 35.72 3.69
N TYR A 1116 -12.51 35.61 2.55
CA TYR A 1116 -13.13 35.40 1.25
C TYR A 1116 -12.48 34.19 0.60
N LEU A 1117 -13.29 33.24 0.16
CA LEU A 1117 -12.85 32.04 -0.56
C LEU A 1117 -13.63 31.98 -1.86
N TRP A 1118 -12.95 31.73 -2.97
CA TRP A 1118 -13.60 31.49 -4.26
C TRP A 1118 -12.91 30.36 -4.99
N ASN A 1119 -13.70 29.58 -5.73
CA ASN A 1119 -13.20 28.49 -6.55
C ASN A 1119 -14.04 28.42 -7.83
N ILE A 1120 -13.37 28.36 -8.97
CA ILE A 1120 -13.99 28.28 -10.29
C ILE A 1120 -13.34 27.13 -11.03
N ALA A 1121 -14.12 26.08 -11.31
CA ALA A 1121 -13.71 24.94 -12.11
C ALA A 1121 -14.51 24.89 -13.41
N TYR A 1122 -13.82 24.77 -14.54
CA TYR A 1122 -14.41 24.65 -15.87
C TYR A 1122 -13.79 23.46 -16.59
N THR A 1123 -14.59 22.43 -16.84
CA THR A 1123 -14.23 21.30 -17.68
C THR A 1123 -14.96 21.42 -19.01
N LYS A 1124 -14.24 21.45 -20.12
CA LYS A 1124 -14.81 21.46 -21.48
C LYS A 1124 -14.33 20.25 -22.24
N ARG A 1125 -15.27 19.48 -22.79
CA ARG A 1125 -14.97 18.47 -23.79
C ARG A 1125 -14.65 19.17 -25.11
N ILE A 1126 -13.38 19.35 -25.40
CA ILE A 1126 -12.90 20.02 -26.61
C ILE A 1126 -12.89 19.09 -27.83
N ALA A 1127 -12.87 17.78 -27.60
CA ALA A 1127 -13.08 16.73 -28.59
C ALA A 1127 -13.76 15.52 -27.92
N LYS A 1128 -14.34 14.57 -28.69
CA LYS A 1128 -15.04 13.39 -28.14
C LYS A 1128 -14.29 12.69 -26.99
N ASN A 1129 -12.96 12.69 -27.09
CA ASN A 1129 -12.02 11.98 -26.25
C ASN A 1129 -11.06 12.92 -25.49
N ILE A 1130 -11.31 14.24 -25.45
CA ILE A 1130 -10.40 15.20 -24.79
C ILE A 1130 -11.20 16.22 -23.97
N ASP A 1131 -10.91 16.26 -22.68
CA ASP A 1131 -11.46 17.17 -21.69
C ASP A 1131 -10.37 18.16 -21.22
N LEU A 1132 -10.63 19.46 -21.32
CA LEU A 1132 -9.83 20.54 -20.74
C LEU A 1132 -10.47 20.97 -19.42
N THR A 1133 -9.76 20.82 -18.31
CA THR A 1133 -10.16 21.27 -16.97
C THR A 1133 -9.31 22.46 -16.55
N VAL A 1134 -9.94 23.60 -16.27
CA VAL A 1134 -9.30 24.77 -15.66
C VAL A 1134 -9.90 24.95 -14.28
N ASN A 1135 -9.06 25.01 -13.25
CA ASN A 1135 -9.48 25.31 -11.89
C ASN A 1135 -8.75 26.57 -11.39
N TYR A 1136 -9.48 27.51 -10.83
CA TYR A 1136 -8.94 28.71 -10.21
C TYR A 1136 -9.49 28.81 -8.80
N GLU A 1137 -8.61 28.70 -7.82
CA GLU A 1137 -8.92 28.88 -6.41
C GLU A 1137 -8.22 30.15 -5.90
N GLY A 1138 -8.92 30.90 -5.06
CA GLY A 1138 -8.29 32.01 -4.37
C GLY A 1138 -8.89 32.22 -2.99
N ARG A 1139 -8.04 32.71 -2.09
CA ARG A 1139 -8.40 32.95 -0.70
C ARG A 1139 -7.76 34.24 -0.19
N LYS A 1140 -8.55 35.02 0.54
CA LYS A 1140 -8.09 36.16 1.34
C LYS A 1140 -8.46 35.91 2.79
N THR A 1141 -7.49 35.62 3.64
CA THR A 1141 -7.71 35.28 5.05
C THR A 1141 -7.31 36.43 5.97
N GLY A 1142 -8.29 37.12 6.56
CA GLY A 1142 -8.06 38.28 7.41
C GLY A 1142 -7.31 39.41 6.68
N ILE A 1143 -6.20 39.87 7.28
CA ILE A 1143 -5.31 40.89 6.72
C ILE A 1143 -4.22 40.31 5.79
N SER A 1144 -4.15 38.98 5.66
CA SER A 1144 -3.11 38.35 4.84
C SER A 1144 -3.27 38.71 3.36
N PRO A 1145 -2.16 38.75 2.59
CA PRO A 1145 -2.23 38.89 1.14
C PRO A 1145 -3.16 37.84 0.52
N VAL A 1146 -3.82 38.21 -0.57
CA VAL A 1146 -4.63 37.25 -1.33
C VAL A 1146 -3.70 36.16 -1.85
N VAL A 1147 -4.08 34.90 -1.70
CA VAL A 1147 -3.40 33.77 -2.33
C VAL A 1147 -4.26 33.26 -3.47
N ASN A 1148 -3.68 33.16 -4.66
CA ASN A 1148 -4.34 32.70 -5.87
C ASN A 1148 -3.57 31.51 -6.43
N VAL A 1149 -4.31 30.47 -6.82
CA VAL A 1149 -3.78 29.27 -7.46
C VAL A 1149 -4.64 28.95 -8.69
N GLY A 1150 -4.01 28.95 -9.86
CA GLY A 1150 -4.59 28.50 -11.11
C GLY A 1150 -4.03 27.13 -11.48
N ARG A 1151 -4.89 26.20 -11.86
CA ARG A 1151 -4.55 24.88 -12.36
C ARG A 1151 -5.22 24.70 -13.72
N ALA A 1152 -4.50 24.17 -14.69
CA ALA A 1152 -5.08 23.79 -15.98
C ALA A 1152 -4.62 22.39 -16.31
N GLN A 1153 -5.53 21.51 -16.71
CA GLN A 1153 -5.27 20.13 -17.05
C GLN A 1153 -5.97 19.77 -18.36
N ILE A 1154 -5.26 19.15 -19.28
CA ILE A 1154 -5.86 18.48 -20.43
C ILE A 1154 -5.84 16.99 -20.15
N LYS A 1155 -6.97 16.32 -20.30
CA LYS A 1155 -7.13 14.87 -20.19
C LYS A 1155 -7.70 14.31 -21.48
N ALA A 1156 -6.95 13.46 -22.17
CA ALA A 1156 -7.47 12.62 -23.23
C ALA A 1156 -7.91 11.27 -22.63
N SER A 1157 -9.06 10.74 -23.05
CA SER A 1157 -9.57 9.42 -22.72
C SER A 1157 -9.92 8.69 -24.00
N PHE A 1158 -9.41 7.49 -24.18
CA PHE A 1158 -9.47 6.75 -25.44
C PHE A 1158 -9.96 5.33 -25.22
#